data_AF-A0A3B8J8E0-F1
#
_entry.id   AF-A0A3B8J8E0-F1
#
_cell.length_a   1.000
_cell.length_b   1.000
_cell.length_c   1.000
_cell.angle_alpha   90.00
_cell.angle_beta   90.00
_cell.angle_gamma   90.00
#
_symmetry.space_group_name_H-M   'P 1'
#
loop_
_entity.id
_entity.type
_entity.pdbx_description
1 polymer ?
#
loop_
_entity_poly.entity_id
_entity_poly.type
_entity_poly.pdbx_seq_one_letter_code
_entity_poly.pdbx_strand_id
1 'polypeptide(L)'
;MYKKHLLKSGVSLVLTAVLLFGLFISIPVFASNELYKFTFTPAEKLEQETWFVPSSASEVVWDSGSGMGFDDDFVLRANHIDGESYANADNAIRLNLPEPLPAGASYDIRVSYYVPSELNQNKSWMLGLGIVLNGDYSNTEYNLPSSPWSSGFIQMDTWRTLSVSTPVMTEDIRSIDFRFWGDSESSHPDAWYIDNIVIVRPEWDLTLPSLAEAYKDSFMIGNVISPHQMDADTTAMYKLHYNVVTAENSMKPMYLSSGKGQYDFSGAEPIVTWAQENGLLLHGHTLVWHSQSASWLTNNPDKTPVTREEARENMEEFISNVAGYYAGKVISWDVVNEAFDGGSLPFDDWRDVLRKGSPWYRAYENGADTTKGESGADYIYDAFVFARLADPNAVLEYNDYNETDDWKREAMALMAEELNEKWKTDPRNTDPSRKLIEGLGMQSHHHTEHPDVSEIEKTIQRFIKAGVRITASELDVPVGHYNGPTSPILTYEQQVEQAIYYARLFEYYKAYDAHITRVTFWGHSDNRSWRGDYSPQLFDRTFAAKEAFYAVLDPSGYLMEKGLTPRSLYDLTISADPGEIFAGDPADITVNATAEGIGNYNVIACLEKDGIKYSDEFQLINGTGTVSISETLEAGQYRIIVDVYDGDILLASKAVPLLIKEDYSKLPFILRNENFAFHERTDALIIDAKKEVIGSSLNISDWSAHVRATRIVDPSYVWYDGPREIIDVYVSKVNDVGYPSDTGQYIVIDFPDVGWDDGGYTNDGGYTFDSQYTITFSGTHIDCADGTQIIPEAFVQTGVVSPVLDKFKYANYDGLDYSYFWNDEIDEPLPLVIFNHGGGQGNDIYTPIRFSNGGTVWANPENQARYPCHVLAPRNATTAAAMQKVKALVDTWIADGKVDPNRIYITGFSMGGGATWTFLQNFPDVPAAAAPICPAGGPGNVENALKVAYLPLWTFVDDDDFLYGMVVNTYNTYSQYWNDSMLTVFPENKLNNPPYNGWVFDPHCSWLPAYNEYVDPEHGMLIDWFFSKSKIRGIEDVAVETVPGVAPVLPETVIVSVNHNDTGIVPEERAVVWDEIDPQSYASPGVFTVQGKIEGCVEKATAQVTVASALENAVVLKGAAEIQPGSEFIVEVNMENVDGDIYAEDIIITYDSQLFTL
;
A
#
# COMPACT_ATOMS: atom_id res chain seq x y z
N MET A 1 -15.58 -26.59 4.52
CA MET A 1 -16.11 -27.60 3.58
C MET A 1 -15.37 -27.39 2.26
N TYR A 2 -14.70 -28.29 1.55
CA TYR A 2 -14.49 -29.74 1.51
C TYR A 2 -13.18 -29.91 0.67
N LYS A 3 -12.08 -30.52 1.16
CA LYS A 3 -11.63 -31.92 0.95
C LYS A 3 -11.35 -32.38 -0.51
N LYS A 4 -10.09 -32.83 -0.73
CA LYS A 4 -9.58 -34.03 -1.49
C LYS A 4 -9.78 -34.06 -3.02
N HIS A 5 -8.86 -34.52 -3.90
CA HIS A 5 -7.94 -35.69 -3.95
C HIS A 5 -6.75 -35.38 -4.92
N LEU A 6 -5.47 -35.71 -4.69
CA LEU A 6 -4.74 -37.00 -4.70
C LEU A 6 -4.52 -37.72 -6.06
N LEU A 7 -3.22 -37.84 -6.42
CA LEU A 7 -2.44 -39.06 -6.73
C LEU A 7 -2.31 -39.65 -8.17
N LYS A 8 -1.05 -39.74 -8.64
CA LYS A 8 -0.28 -40.90 -9.21
C LYS A 8 0.59 -40.46 -10.41
N SER A 9 1.84 -40.87 -10.63
CA SER A 9 2.72 -41.93 -10.09
C SER A 9 4.12 -41.77 -10.75
N GLY A 10 5.26 -41.84 -10.05
CA GLY A 10 6.10 -43.05 -9.82
C GLY A 10 7.44 -42.89 -10.59
N VAL A 11 8.65 -43.29 -10.16
CA VAL A 11 9.17 -44.44 -9.38
C VAL A 11 10.64 -44.09 -9.01
N SER A 12 11.02 -44.01 -7.72
CA SER A 12 11.67 -45.01 -6.84
C SER A 12 13.20 -45.11 -6.90
N LEU A 13 13.87 -44.90 -5.75
CA LEU A 13 14.63 -45.96 -5.09
C LEU A 13 14.79 -45.69 -3.59
N VAL A 14 14.60 -46.75 -2.81
CA VAL A 14 14.43 -46.84 -1.34
C VAL A 14 15.48 -47.83 -0.81
N LEU A 15 15.96 -47.65 0.42
CA LEU A 15 16.33 -48.68 1.43
C LEU A 15 16.76 -47.91 2.71
N THR A 16 16.31 -48.14 3.96
CA THR A 16 15.44 -49.15 4.61
C THR A 16 14.97 -48.60 5.98
N ALA A 17 13.72 -48.91 6.36
CA ALA A 17 13.11 -48.68 7.68
C ALA A 17 13.64 -49.66 8.76
N VAL A 18 13.30 -49.54 10.05
CA VAL A 18 12.07 -50.11 10.64
C VAL A 18 11.74 -49.47 12.01
N LEU A 19 10.45 -49.21 12.18
CA LEU A 19 9.70 -48.82 13.37
C LEU A 19 9.84 -49.76 14.59
N LEU A 20 9.75 -49.20 15.79
CA LEU A 20 9.03 -49.82 16.92
C LEU A 20 8.32 -48.75 17.78
N PHE A 21 7.07 -49.07 18.09
CA PHE A 21 6.07 -48.31 18.83
C PHE A 21 6.45 -47.96 20.28
N GLY A 22 5.93 -46.82 20.75
CA GLY A 22 5.24 -46.76 22.04
C GLY A 22 6.04 -46.22 23.23
N LEU A 23 5.48 -45.19 23.86
CA LEU A 23 5.90 -44.58 25.13
C LEU A 23 7.28 -43.93 25.12
N PHE A 24 7.33 -42.67 24.69
CA PHE A 24 8.23 -41.71 25.33
C PHE A 24 7.37 -40.75 26.13
N ILE A 25 7.47 -40.93 27.44
CA ILE A 25 7.30 -39.90 28.46
C ILE A 25 7.91 -38.61 27.89
N SER A 26 7.19 -37.50 28.01
CA SER A 26 7.76 -36.17 27.81
C SER A 26 8.93 -36.02 28.79
N ILE A 27 10.13 -36.37 28.35
CA ILE A 27 11.35 -35.99 29.06
C ILE A 27 11.53 -34.52 28.69
N PRO A 28 11.52 -33.58 29.66
CA PRO A 28 11.91 -32.22 29.38
C PRO A 28 13.34 -32.28 28.84
N VAL A 29 13.58 -31.71 27.66
CA VAL A 29 14.94 -31.44 27.21
C VAL A 29 15.44 -30.31 28.11
N PHE A 30 16.10 -30.67 29.22
CA PHE A 30 16.88 -29.72 29.99
C PHE A 30 18.11 -29.35 29.16
N ALA A 31 18.52 -28.07 29.21
CA ALA A 31 19.80 -27.64 28.67
C ALA A 31 20.91 -28.51 29.28
N SER A 32 21.87 -28.95 28.47
CA SER A 32 22.93 -29.92 28.82
C SER A 32 23.84 -29.51 29.98
N ASN A 33 23.65 -28.31 30.52
CA ASN A 33 24.58 -27.61 31.42
C ASN A 33 23.95 -27.32 32.80
N GLU A 34 22.67 -27.64 33.00
CA GLU A 34 21.99 -27.55 34.30
C GLU A 34 22.38 -28.74 35.18
N LEU A 35 23.12 -28.46 36.25
CA LEU A 35 23.60 -29.49 37.19
C LEU A 35 22.58 -29.75 38.29
N TYR A 36 21.95 -28.69 38.79
CA TYR A 36 20.91 -28.78 39.80
C TYR A 36 19.81 -27.76 39.56
N LYS A 37 18.56 -28.17 39.81
CA LYS A 37 17.40 -27.29 39.91
C LYS A 37 16.52 -27.73 41.07
N PHE A 38 16.07 -26.76 41.87
CA PHE A 38 15.24 -26.98 43.05
C PHE A 38 14.02 -26.06 43.01
N THR A 39 12.82 -26.64 42.88
CA THR A 39 11.51 -25.94 42.87
C THR A 39 10.64 -26.28 44.07
N PHE A 40 11.16 -27.08 45.00
CA PHE A 40 10.54 -27.39 46.28
C PHE A 40 9.14 -28.05 46.25
N THR A 41 8.77 -28.69 45.14
CA THR A 41 7.49 -29.39 45.01
C THR A 41 7.36 -30.55 46.03
N PRO A 42 6.14 -31.03 46.33
CA PRO A 42 5.95 -32.12 47.30
C PRO A 42 6.64 -33.43 46.91
N ALA A 43 6.87 -33.64 45.61
CA ALA A 43 7.62 -34.80 45.11
C ALA A 43 9.12 -34.66 45.43
N GLU A 44 9.69 -33.46 45.25
CA GLU A 44 11.09 -33.13 45.53
C GLU A 44 11.41 -33.19 47.02
N LYS A 45 10.46 -32.80 47.89
CA LYS A 45 10.64 -32.83 49.34
C LYS A 45 11.13 -34.18 49.87
N LEU A 46 10.59 -35.28 49.35
CA LEU A 46 10.94 -36.64 49.80
C LEU A 46 12.41 -37.00 49.54
N GLU A 47 13.04 -36.37 48.57
CA GLU A 47 14.43 -36.62 48.17
C GLU A 47 15.39 -35.56 48.74
N GLN A 48 14.95 -34.30 48.73
CA GLN A 48 15.82 -33.13 48.90
C GLN A 48 15.81 -32.57 50.33
N GLU A 49 14.86 -32.96 51.20
CA GLU A 49 14.73 -32.37 52.54
C GLU A 49 15.99 -32.54 53.41
N THR A 50 16.80 -33.57 53.16
CA THR A 50 18.05 -33.81 53.90
C THR A 50 19.24 -32.99 53.38
N TRP A 51 19.11 -32.38 52.19
CA TRP A 51 20.16 -31.57 51.58
C TRP A 51 20.12 -30.13 52.09
N PHE A 52 18.92 -29.62 52.42
CA PHE A 52 18.73 -28.29 52.98
C PHE A 52 18.73 -28.34 54.51
N VAL A 53 19.80 -27.84 55.12
CA VAL A 53 20.04 -27.88 56.56
C VAL A 53 19.97 -26.46 57.15
N PRO A 54 19.22 -26.24 58.24
CA PRO A 54 19.24 -24.95 58.93
C PRO A 54 20.59 -24.69 59.61
N SER A 55 21.00 -23.43 59.66
CA SER A 55 22.03 -22.98 60.61
C SER A 55 21.49 -22.91 62.05
N SER A 56 22.37 -22.66 63.02
CA SER A 56 22.10 -22.70 64.47
C SER A 56 20.96 -21.80 64.95
N ALA A 57 20.65 -20.71 64.24
CA ALA A 57 19.64 -19.72 64.58
C ALA A 57 18.45 -19.66 63.60
N SER A 58 18.27 -20.69 62.77
CA SER A 58 17.18 -20.76 61.79
C SER A 58 16.39 -22.07 61.89
N GLU A 59 15.09 -22.02 61.58
CA GLU A 59 14.26 -23.18 61.27
C GLU A 59 13.93 -23.17 59.78
N VAL A 60 14.14 -24.30 59.09
CA VAL A 60 13.81 -24.47 57.67
C VAL A 60 12.52 -25.27 57.53
N VAL A 61 11.55 -24.69 56.83
CA VAL A 61 10.19 -25.22 56.65
C VAL A 61 9.83 -25.24 55.17
N TRP A 62 9.48 -26.41 54.65
CA TRP A 62 8.86 -26.55 53.32
C TRP A 62 7.41 -26.08 53.42
N ASP A 63 7.04 -25.07 52.66
CA ASP A 63 5.73 -24.43 52.74
C ASP A 63 5.05 -24.37 51.36
N SER A 64 3.72 -24.25 51.33
CA SER A 64 2.95 -24.19 50.08
C SER A 64 1.69 -23.31 50.18
N GLY A 65 1.37 -22.57 49.12
CA GLY A 65 0.20 -21.70 49.02
C GLY A 65 0.00 -21.16 47.61
N SER A 66 -1.23 -20.85 47.22
CA SER A 66 -1.52 -20.39 45.86
C SER A 66 -0.77 -19.10 45.54
N GLY A 67 0.09 -19.14 44.52
CA GLY A 67 0.93 -18.02 44.08
C GLY A 67 2.04 -17.66 45.08
N MET A 68 2.39 -18.57 45.99
CA MET A 68 3.39 -18.31 47.02
C MET A 68 4.82 -18.48 46.53
N GLY A 69 5.07 -19.40 45.59
CA GLY A 69 6.37 -19.63 44.95
C GLY A 69 6.71 -18.57 43.91
N PHE A 70 7.93 -18.65 43.38
CA PHE A 70 8.42 -17.76 42.34
C PHE A 70 7.75 -18.07 40.99
N ASP A 71 7.73 -19.35 40.63
CA ASP A 71 7.11 -19.87 39.42
C ASP A 71 6.07 -20.98 39.69
N ASP A 72 5.86 -21.35 40.96
CA ASP A 72 4.84 -22.29 41.40
C ASP A 72 4.20 -21.93 42.77
N ASP A 73 3.62 -22.92 43.45
CA ASP A 73 2.93 -22.75 44.74
C ASP A 73 3.80 -23.17 45.96
N PHE A 74 5.07 -23.49 45.76
CA PHE A 74 5.95 -24.13 46.76
C PHE A 74 7.18 -23.26 47.06
N VAL A 75 7.64 -23.28 48.32
CA VAL A 75 8.85 -22.56 48.73
C VAL A 75 9.56 -23.28 49.87
N LEU A 76 10.82 -22.94 50.06
CA LEU A 76 11.54 -23.20 51.29
C LEU A 76 11.59 -21.93 52.15
N ARG A 77 10.90 -21.94 53.29
CA ARG A 77 10.88 -20.84 54.26
C ARG A 77 11.95 -21.04 55.33
N ALA A 78 12.74 -20.00 55.61
CA ALA A 78 13.51 -19.90 56.83
C ALA A 78 12.83 -18.96 57.84
N ASN A 79 12.77 -19.38 59.09
CA ASN A 79 12.36 -18.56 60.23
C ASN A 79 13.53 -18.42 61.21
N HIS A 80 13.74 -17.25 61.77
CA HIS A 80 14.69 -17.04 62.86
C HIS A 80 14.14 -17.66 64.16
N ILE A 81 15.04 -18.24 64.98
CA ILE A 81 14.70 -18.78 66.29
C ILE A 81 14.79 -17.67 67.34
N ASP A 82 13.68 -17.37 68.02
CA ASP A 82 13.61 -16.34 69.06
C ASP A 82 14.72 -16.49 70.11
N GLY A 83 15.53 -15.42 70.28
CA GLY A 83 16.59 -15.35 71.28
C GLY A 83 17.97 -15.85 70.83
N GLU A 84 18.09 -16.34 69.59
CA GLU A 84 19.35 -16.75 68.98
C GLU A 84 20.05 -15.59 68.25
N SER A 85 21.26 -15.86 67.74
CA SER A 85 22.11 -14.89 67.03
C SER A 85 21.54 -14.50 65.65
N TYR A 86 21.60 -13.22 65.32
CA TYR A 86 21.37 -12.73 63.94
C TYR A 86 22.65 -12.73 63.09
N ALA A 87 23.76 -13.26 63.60
CA ALA A 87 24.98 -13.31 62.83
C ALA A 87 24.75 -14.10 61.53
N ASN A 88 25.27 -13.58 60.44
CA ASN A 88 25.03 -14.09 59.10
C ASN A 88 25.42 -15.58 58.90
N ALA A 89 26.33 -16.11 59.71
CA ALA A 89 26.71 -17.53 59.68
C ALA A 89 25.73 -18.43 60.46
N ASP A 90 25.09 -17.89 61.49
CA ASP A 90 24.15 -18.60 62.36
C ASP A 90 22.73 -18.57 61.78
N ASN A 91 22.40 -17.61 60.91
CA ASN A 91 21.07 -17.42 60.32
C ASN A 91 21.08 -17.58 58.79
N ALA A 92 21.29 -18.80 58.31
CA ALA A 92 21.40 -19.16 56.90
C ALA A 92 20.66 -20.47 56.58
N ILE A 93 20.34 -20.67 55.30
CA ILE A 93 19.91 -21.96 54.76
C ILE A 93 21.11 -22.59 54.06
N ARG A 94 21.62 -23.72 54.54
CA ARG A 94 22.71 -24.45 53.87
C ARG A 94 22.15 -25.52 52.93
N LEU A 95 22.52 -25.46 51.66
CA LEU A 95 22.40 -26.55 50.71
C LEU A 95 23.68 -27.38 50.74
N ASN A 96 23.61 -28.62 51.23
CA ASN A 96 24.64 -29.62 51.04
C ASN A 96 24.40 -30.31 49.69
N LEU A 97 25.36 -30.17 48.77
CA LEU A 97 25.22 -30.72 47.43
C LEU A 97 25.35 -32.26 47.49
N PRO A 98 24.42 -33.02 46.87
CA PRO A 98 24.48 -34.47 46.88
C PRO A 98 25.72 -35.02 46.15
N GLU A 99 26.12 -34.37 45.06
CA GLU A 99 27.42 -34.53 44.39
C GLU A 99 28.15 -33.17 44.38
N PRO A 100 29.41 -33.09 44.85
CA PRO A 100 30.17 -31.84 44.82
C PRO A 100 30.34 -31.29 43.40
N LEU A 101 30.30 -29.96 43.24
CA LEU A 101 30.70 -29.31 41.99
C LEU A 101 32.22 -29.37 41.87
N PRO A 102 32.80 -29.98 40.82
CA PRO A 102 34.24 -30.15 40.69
C PRO A 102 35.04 -28.85 40.73
N ALA A 103 36.21 -28.90 41.37
CA ALA A 103 37.22 -27.84 41.30
C ALA A 103 37.67 -27.56 39.84
N GLY A 104 38.21 -26.36 39.59
CA GLY A 104 38.76 -25.99 38.29
C GLY A 104 37.76 -25.45 37.27
N ALA A 105 36.50 -25.26 37.67
CA ALA A 105 35.48 -24.59 36.85
C ALA A 105 34.73 -23.51 37.66
N SER A 106 34.13 -22.58 36.92
CA SER A 106 33.15 -21.61 37.42
C SER A 106 31.75 -22.19 37.29
N TYR A 107 30.87 -21.88 38.24
CA TYR A 107 29.46 -22.25 38.22
C TYR A 107 28.60 -21.00 38.37
N ASP A 108 27.44 -21.00 37.72
CA ASP A 108 26.45 -19.95 37.91
C ASP A 108 25.36 -20.46 38.85
N ILE A 109 25.17 -19.77 39.96
CA ILE A 109 24.19 -20.08 41.00
C ILE A 109 23.12 -18.99 40.99
N ARG A 110 21.87 -19.41 40.76
CA ARG A 110 20.69 -18.56 40.82
C ARG A 110 19.79 -19.02 41.95
N VAL A 111 19.20 -18.08 42.68
CA VAL A 111 18.20 -18.35 43.72
C VAL A 111 17.20 -17.21 43.74
N SER A 112 15.91 -17.54 43.68
CA SER A 112 14.84 -16.58 43.90
C SER A 112 14.56 -16.50 45.41
N TYR A 113 14.34 -15.29 45.92
CA TYR A 113 14.00 -15.04 47.32
C TYR A 113 12.90 -14.00 47.49
N TYR A 114 12.14 -14.13 48.56
CA TYR A 114 11.02 -13.26 48.92
C TYR A 114 11.02 -12.98 50.42
N VAL A 115 10.72 -11.74 50.80
CA VAL A 115 10.62 -11.34 52.20
C VAL A 115 9.24 -10.73 52.47
N PRO A 116 8.33 -11.48 53.13
CA PRO A 116 6.97 -11.02 53.42
C PRO A 116 6.97 -9.96 54.52
N SER A 117 6.41 -8.78 54.26
CA SER A 117 6.29 -7.72 55.27
C SER A 117 5.43 -8.13 56.46
N GLU A 118 4.42 -8.97 56.23
CA GLU A 118 3.52 -9.49 57.26
C GLU A 118 4.22 -10.32 58.33
N LEU A 119 5.34 -10.98 58.00
CA LEU A 119 6.15 -11.76 58.94
C LEU A 119 7.36 -10.96 59.47
N ASN A 120 7.55 -9.72 59.05
CA ASN A 120 8.72 -8.88 59.34
C ASN A 120 8.34 -7.46 59.84
N GLN A 121 7.20 -7.33 60.54
CA GLN A 121 6.48 -6.06 60.78
C GLN A 121 7.27 -4.94 61.49
N ASN A 122 8.37 -5.25 62.18
CA ASN A 122 9.17 -4.28 62.93
C ASN A 122 10.43 -3.81 62.19
N LYS A 123 10.61 -4.20 60.92
CA LYS A 123 11.84 -3.92 60.15
C LYS A 123 11.56 -2.87 59.07
N SER A 124 12.34 -1.80 59.06
CA SER A 124 12.18 -0.70 58.09
C SER A 124 13.19 -0.74 56.94
N TRP A 125 14.23 -1.56 57.04
CA TRP A 125 15.23 -1.79 55.99
C TRP A 125 15.96 -3.11 56.24
N MET A 126 16.42 -3.77 55.17
CA MET A 126 17.25 -4.98 55.22
C MET A 126 18.21 -4.98 54.01
N LEU A 127 19.36 -5.62 54.18
CA LEU A 127 20.35 -5.83 53.12
C LEU A 127 20.08 -7.16 52.41
N GLY A 128 20.24 -7.20 51.09
CA GLY A 128 19.88 -8.33 50.22
C GLY A 128 20.64 -9.63 50.47
N LEU A 129 20.14 -10.70 49.84
CA LEU A 129 20.68 -12.07 49.95
C LEU A 129 22.07 -12.17 49.32
N GLY A 130 22.93 -12.98 49.92
CA GLY A 130 24.19 -13.48 49.37
C GLY A 130 24.34 -14.99 49.64
N ILE A 131 25.42 -15.56 49.10
CA ILE A 131 25.80 -16.95 49.30
C ILE A 131 27.22 -17.07 49.88
N VAL A 132 27.49 -18.18 50.57
CA VAL A 132 28.84 -18.56 50.99
C VAL A 132 29.14 -19.98 50.53
N LEU A 133 30.22 -20.17 49.80
CA LEU A 133 30.65 -21.48 49.29
C LEU A 133 31.39 -22.25 50.38
N ASN A 134 31.13 -23.56 50.47
CA ASN A 134 31.76 -24.50 51.40
C ASN A 134 31.64 -24.14 52.89
N GLY A 135 30.75 -23.21 53.24
CA GLY A 135 30.62 -22.70 54.60
C GLY A 135 31.86 -21.96 55.10
N ASP A 136 32.74 -21.47 54.22
CA ASP A 136 33.94 -20.72 54.61
C ASP A 136 33.64 -19.22 54.71
N TYR A 137 33.04 -18.84 55.83
CA TYR A 137 32.75 -17.45 56.16
C TYR A 137 34.01 -16.61 56.42
N SER A 138 35.20 -17.22 56.49
CA SER A 138 36.46 -16.51 56.75
C SER A 138 37.14 -16.03 55.46
N ASN A 139 36.88 -16.70 54.33
CA ASN A 139 37.41 -16.33 53.03
C ASN A 139 36.43 -15.41 52.28
N THR A 140 36.83 -14.15 52.11
CA THR A 140 36.02 -13.14 51.43
C THR A 140 35.75 -13.44 49.95
N GLU A 141 36.56 -14.27 49.30
CA GLU A 141 36.37 -14.69 47.91
C GLU A 141 35.18 -15.66 47.75
N TYR A 142 34.87 -16.43 48.79
CA TYR A 142 33.82 -17.46 48.76
C TYR A 142 32.46 -16.90 49.16
N ASN A 143 32.43 -15.61 49.52
CA ASN A 143 31.27 -14.88 49.95
C ASN A 143 30.76 -14.00 48.80
N LEU A 144 29.61 -14.34 48.21
CA LEU A 144 29.15 -13.76 46.96
C LEU A 144 27.70 -13.28 47.05
N PRO A 145 27.41 -11.99 46.78
CA PRO A 145 28.38 -10.94 46.49
C PRO A 145 29.09 -10.52 47.80
N SER A 146 30.38 -10.17 47.73
CA SER A 146 31.28 -10.00 48.90
C SER A 146 31.10 -8.68 49.67
N SER A 147 30.18 -7.81 49.23
CA SER A 147 29.86 -6.54 49.88
C SER A 147 28.38 -6.44 50.26
N PRO A 148 28.05 -5.91 51.46
CA PRO A 148 26.66 -5.69 51.88
C PRO A 148 25.89 -4.74 50.95
N TRP A 149 26.59 -3.90 50.18
CA TRP A 149 25.96 -2.96 49.24
C TRP A 149 25.67 -3.58 47.87
N SER A 150 26.40 -4.63 47.49
CA SER A 150 26.24 -5.29 46.17
C SER A 150 25.01 -6.18 46.07
N SER A 151 24.44 -6.63 47.19
CA SER A 151 23.15 -7.33 47.20
C SER A 151 21.94 -6.37 47.23
N GLY A 152 22.18 -5.06 47.40
CA GLY A 152 21.17 -4.01 47.40
C GLY A 152 20.28 -3.97 48.65
N PHE A 153 19.47 -2.92 48.79
CA PHE A 153 18.41 -2.87 49.81
C PHE A 153 17.20 -3.69 49.36
N ILE A 154 16.60 -4.42 50.30
CA ILE A 154 15.41 -5.24 50.03
C ILE A 154 14.16 -4.38 50.08
N GLN A 155 13.35 -4.49 49.04
CA GLN A 155 11.94 -4.12 49.08
C GLN A 155 11.15 -5.38 49.43
N MET A 156 10.42 -5.33 50.55
CA MET A 156 9.54 -6.41 50.97
C MET A 156 8.41 -6.61 49.95
N ASP A 157 7.80 -7.79 49.99
CA ASP A 157 6.64 -8.16 49.18
C ASP A 157 6.88 -8.22 47.65
N THR A 158 8.14 -8.39 47.23
CA THR A 158 8.51 -8.61 45.83
C THR A 158 9.53 -9.74 45.71
N TRP A 159 9.29 -10.68 44.79
CA TRP A 159 10.26 -11.71 44.44
C TRP A 159 11.49 -11.09 43.78
N ARG A 160 12.67 -11.57 44.16
CA ARG A 160 13.95 -11.14 43.59
C ARG A 160 14.79 -12.37 43.29
N THR A 161 15.70 -12.26 42.32
CA THR A 161 16.64 -13.34 42.01
C THR A 161 18.06 -12.85 42.25
N LEU A 162 18.78 -13.57 43.10
CA LEU A 162 20.23 -13.45 43.19
C LEU A 162 20.85 -14.36 42.13
N SER A 163 21.74 -13.82 41.30
CA SER A 163 22.51 -14.58 40.32
C SER A 163 23.99 -14.25 40.49
N VAL A 164 24.80 -15.25 40.81
CA VAL A 164 26.24 -15.07 41.04
C VAL A 164 27.05 -16.16 40.34
N SER A 165 28.21 -15.78 39.79
CA SER A 165 29.19 -16.73 39.25
C SER A 165 30.23 -17.02 40.34
N THR A 166 30.54 -18.29 40.56
CA THR A 166 31.58 -18.68 41.52
C THR A 166 32.96 -18.30 40.98
N PRO A 167 33.94 -18.00 41.86
CA PRO A 167 35.34 -18.06 41.45
C PRO A 167 35.69 -19.49 40.99
N VAL A 168 36.80 -19.62 40.27
CA VAL A 168 37.35 -20.94 39.95
C VAL A 168 37.99 -21.48 41.21
N MET A 169 37.35 -22.49 41.80
CA MET A 169 37.80 -23.07 43.07
C MET A 169 38.95 -24.05 42.85
N THR A 170 39.90 -24.10 43.79
CA THR A 170 40.96 -25.11 43.83
C THR A 170 40.52 -26.42 44.49
N GLU A 171 39.37 -26.40 45.17
CA GLU A 171 38.71 -27.54 45.80
C GLU A 171 37.24 -27.62 45.36
N ASP A 172 36.62 -28.79 45.46
CA ASP A 172 35.22 -28.96 45.05
C ASP A 172 34.27 -28.12 45.91
N ILE A 173 33.18 -27.60 45.32
CA ILE A 173 32.10 -26.96 46.07
C ILE A 173 31.14 -28.05 46.56
N ARG A 174 31.06 -28.20 47.89
CA ARG A 174 30.28 -29.21 48.61
C ARG A 174 29.04 -28.63 49.27
N SER A 175 29.05 -27.34 49.60
CA SER A 175 27.88 -26.67 50.17
C SER A 175 27.75 -25.22 49.71
N ILE A 176 26.52 -24.72 49.74
CA ILE A 176 26.16 -23.33 49.43
C ILE A 176 25.25 -22.82 50.55
N ASP A 177 25.65 -21.77 51.24
CA ASP A 177 24.88 -21.19 52.33
C ASP A 177 24.20 -19.91 51.85
N PHE A 178 22.86 -19.89 51.81
CA PHE A 178 22.06 -18.72 51.48
C PHE A 178 21.81 -17.89 52.73
N ARG A 179 22.21 -16.61 52.71
CA ARG A 179 22.15 -15.72 53.88
C ARG A 179 21.88 -14.27 53.52
N PHE A 180 21.28 -13.51 54.41
CA PHE A 180 21.23 -12.05 54.28
C PHE A 180 22.47 -11.41 54.91
N TRP A 181 22.75 -10.16 54.58
CA TRP A 181 23.98 -9.45 54.99
C TRP A 181 23.86 -8.66 56.31
N GLY A 182 22.75 -8.77 57.04
CA GLY A 182 22.51 -8.06 58.30
C GLY A 182 22.78 -8.92 59.55
N ASP A 183 23.61 -8.43 60.48
CA ASP A 183 23.95 -9.16 61.72
C ASP A 183 23.12 -8.73 62.95
N SER A 184 21.99 -8.03 62.74
CA SER A 184 21.13 -7.54 63.83
C SER A 184 19.64 -7.74 63.55
N GLU A 185 18.85 -7.82 64.62
CA GLU A 185 17.38 -7.92 64.59
C GLU A 185 16.74 -6.84 63.70
N SER A 186 17.30 -5.64 63.66
CA SER A 186 16.77 -4.53 62.86
C SER A 186 17.08 -4.60 61.37
N SER A 187 18.02 -5.45 60.93
CA SER A 187 18.60 -5.43 59.58
C SER A 187 18.58 -6.76 58.82
N HIS A 188 18.16 -7.84 59.49
CA HIS A 188 18.02 -9.20 58.93
C HIS A 188 16.56 -9.65 59.00
N PRO A 189 16.00 -10.41 58.05
CA PRO A 189 14.62 -10.91 58.14
C PRO A 189 14.40 -11.90 59.30
N ASP A 190 13.20 -11.88 59.89
CA ASP A 190 12.68 -12.87 60.82
C ASP A 190 12.16 -14.10 60.06
N ALA A 191 11.53 -13.87 58.90
CA ALA A 191 11.10 -14.94 58.02
C ALA A 191 11.31 -14.54 56.54
N TRP A 192 11.74 -15.50 55.72
CA TRP A 192 12.01 -15.29 54.30
C TRP A 192 11.91 -16.60 53.53
N TYR A 193 11.62 -16.50 52.23
CA TYR A 193 11.43 -17.63 51.34
C TYR A 193 12.57 -17.69 50.32
N ILE A 194 12.98 -18.90 49.95
CA ILE A 194 13.72 -19.17 48.73
C ILE A 194 12.97 -20.15 47.85
N ASP A 195 13.17 -19.99 46.55
CA ASP A 195 12.61 -20.82 45.51
C ASP A 195 13.50 -20.80 44.25
N ASN A 196 13.25 -21.71 43.31
CA ASN A 196 13.87 -21.80 41.99
C ASN A 196 15.40 -21.65 42.04
N ILE A 197 16.07 -22.50 42.84
CA ILE A 197 17.53 -22.53 42.87
C ILE A 197 18.02 -23.28 41.63
N VAL A 198 18.86 -22.65 40.82
CA VAL A 198 19.44 -23.26 39.62
C VAL A 198 20.96 -23.15 39.66
N ILE A 199 21.64 -24.26 39.49
CA ILE A 199 23.10 -24.34 39.42
C ILE A 199 23.48 -24.88 38.04
N VAL A 200 24.21 -24.09 37.27
CA VAL A 200 24.67 -24.47 35.93
C VAL A 200 26.19 -24.40 35.85
N ARG A 201 26.78 -25.27 35.01
CA ARG A 201 28.16 -25.14 34.58
C ARG A 201 28.18 -24.50 33.18
N PRO A 202 28.64 -23.26 33.02
CA PRO A 202 28.84 -22.67 31.70
C PRO A 202 29.81 -23.51 30.86
N GLU A 203 29.47 -23.80 29.60
CA GLU A 203 30.34 -24.52 28.64
C GLU A 203 30.26 -23.87 27.26
N TRP A 204 31.39 -23.79 26.56
CA TRP A 204 31.47 -23.25 25.20
C TRP A 204 30.93 -24.24 24.17
N ASP A 205 30.08 -23.77 23.25
CA ASP A 205 29.69 -24.55 22.08
C ASP A 205 30.78 -24.48 20.99
N LEU A 206 31.67 -25.47 21.00
CA LEU A 206 32.74 -25.59 20.00
C LEU A 206 32.26 -26.12 18.64
N THR A 207 30.95 -26.34 18.45
CA THR A 207 30.37 -26.71 17.15
C THR A 207 29.95 -25.50 16.31
N LEU A 208 29.99 -24.30 16.89
CA LEU A 208 29.69 -23.05 16.21
C LEU A 208 30.66 -22.79 15.03
N PRO A 209 30.18 -22.14 13.96
CA PRO A 209 31.07 -21.66 12.90
C PRO A 209 32.12 -20.67 13.42
N SER A 210 33.33 -20.75 12.89
CA SER A 210 34.45 -19.89 13.30
C SER A 210 34.29 -18.46 12.77
N LEU A 211 34.40 -17.46 13.66
CA LEU A 211 34.44 -16.04 13.28
C LEU A 211 35.74 -15.71 12.54
N ALA A 212 36.87 -16.21 13.03
CA ALA A 212 38.17 -16.07 12.36
C ALA A 212 38.15 -16.62 10.92
N GLU A 213 37.48 -17.74 10.67
CA GLU A 213 37.33 -18.30 9.32
C GLU A 213 36.39 -17.44 8.46
N ALA A 214 35.27 -16.94 9.02
CA ALA A 214 34.31 -16.10 8.30
C ALA A 214 34.94 -14.79 7.79
N TYR A 215 35.92 -14.25 8.52
CA TYR A 215 36.58 -12.97 8.20
C TYR A 215 38.01 -13.10 7.68
N LYS A 216 38.49 -14.31 7.37
CA LYS A 216 39.89 -14.57 6.98
C LYS A 216 40.39 -13.76 5.78
N ASP A 217 39.50 -13.43 4.85
CA ASP A 217 39.79 -12.69 3.62
C ASP A 217 39.60 -11.17 3.80
N SER A 218 39.13 -10.73 4.97
CA SER A 218 38.84 -9.33 5.30
C SER A 218 39.79 -8.80 6.38
N PHE A 219 39.64 -9.20 7.64
CA PHE A 219 40.41 -8.69 8.78
C PHE A 219 40.50 -9.71 9.93
N MET A 220 41.46 -9.51 10.83
CA MET A 220 41.62 -10.38 12.00
C MET A 220 40.53 -10.14 13.05
N ILE A 221 40.06 -11.20 13.69
CA ILE A 221 39.16 -11.11 14.85
C ILE A 221 39.99 -11.29 16.13
N GLY A 222 39.77 -10.44 17.13
CA GLY A 222 40.47 -10.51 18.41
C GLY A 222 39.56 -10.48 19.63
N ASN A 223 40.13 -10.77 20.80
CA ASN A 223 39.46 -10.60 22.09
C ASN A 223 40.49 -10.26 23.20
N VAL A 224 40.03 -9.76 24.35
CA VAL A 224 40.88 -9.55 25.54
C VAL A 224 41.05 -10.83 26.35
N ILE A 225 42.11 -10.92 27.15
CA ILE A 225 42.24 -11.98 28.17
C ILE A 225 42.93 -11.45 29.43
N SER A 226 42.58 -12.06 30.57
CA SER A 226 43.30 -11.95 31.85
C SER A 226 43.85 -13.32 32.29
N PRO A 227 44.93 -13.39 33.09
CA PRO A 227 45.60 -14.68 33.37
C PRO A 227 44.74 -15.75 34.05
N HIS A 228 43.70 -15.34 34.79
CA HIS A 228 42.78 -16.25 35.49
C HIS A 228 41.68 -16.84 34.58
N GLN A 229 41.68 -16.50 33.28
CA GLN A 229 40.64 -16.88 32.31
C GLN A 229 41.16 -17.85 31.24
N MET A 230 42.35 -18.45 31.44
CA MET A 230 43.04 -19.28 30.44
C MET A 230 42.86 -20.78 30.70
N ASP A 231 41.68 -21.20 31.15
CA ASP A 231 41.35 -22.62 31.30
C ASP A 231 41.25 -23.34 29.94
N ALA A 232 41.16 -24.67 29.97
CA ALA A 232 41.18 -25.49 28.75
C ALA A 232 39.99 -25.23 27.82
N ASP A 233 38.80 -24.98 28.39
CA ASP A 233 37.57 -24.78 27.62
C ASP A 233 37.61 -23.40 26.94
N THR A 234 37.99 -22.36 27.69
CA THR A 234 38.20 -21.01 27.14
C THR A 234 39.30 -20.99 26.08
N THR A 235 40.39 -21.74 26.29
CA THR A 235 41.46 -21.85 25.28
C THR A 235 40.96 -22.48 23.97
N ALA A 236 40.10 -23.49 24.04
CA ALA A 236 39.54 -24.12 22.85
C ALA A 236 38.66 -23.14 22.05
N MET A 237 37.85 -22.33 22.74
CA MET A 237 37.02 -21.29 22.12
C MET A 237 37.88 -20.22 21.45
N TYR A 238 38.96 -19.73 22.09
CA TYR A 238 39.82 -18.71 21.49
C TYR A 238 40.46 -19.17 20.19
N LYS A 239 40.90 -20.42 20.15
CA LYS A 239 41.47 -21.03 18.94
C LYS A 239 40.45 -21.21 17.83
N LEU A 240 39.16 -21.31 18.18
CA LEU A 240 38.08 -21.41 17.21
C LEU A 240 37.72 -20.04 16.62
N HIS A 241 37.55 -19.00 17.44
CA HIS A 241 36.98 -17.73 16.98
C HIS A 241 37.98 -16.60 16.75
N TYR A 242 39.17 -16.63 17.32
CA TYR A 242 40.05 -15.46 17.39
C TYR A 242 41.45 -15.71 16.81
N ASN A 243 42.03 -14.66 16.22
CA ASN A 243 43.39 -14.61 15.70
C ASN A 243 44.34 -13.85 16.64
N VAL A 244 43.83 -12.83 17.34
CA VAL A 244 44.62 -11.87 18.12
C VAL A 244 44.08 -11.78 19.54
N VAL A 245 44.97 -11.66 20.52
CA VAL A 245 44.62 -11.41 21.92
C VAL A 245 45.23 -10.10 22.42
N THR A 246 44.52 -9.41 23.30
CA THR A 246 45.00 -8.23 24.03
C THR A 246 44.98 -8.50 25.53
N ALA A 247 46.04 -8.15 26.26
CA ALA A 247 46.01 -8.24 27.72
C ALA A 247 45.15 -7.09 28.29
N GLU A 248 44.05 -7.43 28.98
CA GLU A 248 43.06 -6.43 29.44
C GLU A 248 43.68 -5.37 30.37
N ASN A 249 44.60 -5.79 31.25
CA ASN A 249 45.26 -4.91 32.22
C ASN A 249 46.75 -5.18 32.40
N SER A 250 47.22 -6.43 32.29
CA SER A 250 48.59 -6.81 32.67
C SER A 250 49.71 -6.09 31.92
N MET A 251 49.42 -5.47 30.77
CA MET A 251 50.38 -4.70 29.98
C MET A 251 50.22 -3.17 30.11
N LYS A 252 49.35 -2.68 31.00
CA LYS A 252 49.24 -1.25 31.30
C LYS A 252 50.41 -0.75 32.15
N PRO A 253 50.81 0.54 32.06
CA PRO A 253 52.11 0.99 32.56
C PRO A 253 52.34 0.77 34.06
N MET A 254 51.30 0.94 34.91
CA MET A 254 51.45 0.74 36.36
C MET A 254 51.73 -0.71 36.77
N TYR A 255 51.34 -1.70 35.96
CA TYR A 255 51.60 -3.12 36.24
C TYR A 255 52.97 -3.55 35.75
N LEU A 256 53.50 -2.88 34.72
CA LEU A 256 54.80 -3.17 34.14
C LEU A 256 55.96 -2.47 34.87
N SER A 257 55.69 -1.35 35.56
CA SER A 257 56.69 -0.65 36.34
C SER A 257 56.09 0.09 37.53
N SER A 258 56.44 -0.31 38.75
CA SER A 258 55.98 0.36 39.98
C SER A 258 56.86 1.56 40.39
N GLY A 259 58.03 1.72 39.78
CA GLY A 259 59.04 2.72 40.15
C GLY A 259 60.16 2.82 39.10
N LYS A 260 60.87 3.95 39.06
CA LYS A 260 61.99 4.15 38.11
C LYS A 260 63.03 3.03 38.24
N GLY A 261 63.40 2.40 37.13
CA GLY A 261 64.31 1.25 37.09
C GLY A 261 63.75 -0.06 37.67
N GLN A 262 62.47 -0.13 38.04
CA GLN A 262 61.79 -1.33 38.53
C GLN A 262 60.77 -1.79 37.49
N TYR A 263 61.00 -2.94 36.86
CA TYR A 263 60.13 -3.51 35.84
C TYR A 263 59.69 -4.92 36.24
N ASP A 264 58.40 -5.20 36.11
CA ASP A 264 57.81 -6.50 36.42
C ASP A 264 56.91 -6.97 35.26
N PHE A 265 57.33 -8.02 34.58
CA PHE A 265 56.59 -8.62 33.45
C PHE A 265 55.80 -9.86 33.88
N SER A 266 55.89 -10.29 35.14
CA SER A 266 55.35 -11.57 35.61
C SER A 266 53.82 -11.67 35.49
N GLY A 267 53.12 -10.53 35.53
CA GLY A 267 51.66 -10.48 35.34
C GLY A 267 51.20 -10.67 33.89
N ALA A 268 52.05 -10.36 32.91
CA ALA A 268 51.72 -10.44 31.48
C ALA A 268 52.37 -11.65 30.77
N GLU A 269 53.51 -12.14 31.26
CA GLU A 269 54.24 -13.26 30.64
C GLU A 269 53.39 -14.55 30.49
N PRO A 270 52.48 -14.89 31.42
CA PRO A 270 51.57 -16.02 31.21
C PRO A 270 50.69 -15.87 29.96
N ILE A 271 50.20 -14.66 29.67
CA ILE A 271 49.37 -14.38 28.49
C ILE A 271 50.21 -14.50 27.21
N VAL A 272 51.42 -13.93 27.23
CA VAL A 272 52.37 -14.00 26.10
C VAL A 272 52.68 -15.45 25.75
N THR A 273 53.03 -16.25 26.76
CA THR A 273 53.37 -17.67 26.58
C THR A 273 52.16 -18.44 26.06
N TRP A 274 51.00 -18.25 26.69
CA TRP A 274 49.75 -18.89 26.28
C TRP A 274 49.35 -18.55 24.84
N ALA A 275 49.48 -17.29 24.42
CA ALA A 275 49.18 -16.87 23.06
C ALA A 275 50.09 -17.58 22.04
N GLN A 276 51.40 -17.61 22.30
CA GLN A 276 52.39 -18.27 21.45
C GLN A 276 52.15 -19.78 21.33
N GLU A 277 51.89 -20.46 22.45
CA GLU A 277 51.63 -21.90 22.48
C GLU A 277 50.35 -22.30 21.72
N ASN A 278 49.39 -21.39 21.61
CA ASN A 278 48.10 -21.64 20.97
C ASN A 278 47.98 -21.04 19.57
N GLY A 279 49.05 -20.44 19.03
CA GLY A 279 49.07 -19.86 17.68
C GLY A 279 48.27 -18.57 17.56
N LEU A 280 48.06 -17.85 18.67
CA LEU A 280 47.41 -16.55 18.72
C LEU A 280 48.46 -15.44 18.66
N LEU A 281 48.12 -14.37 17.94
CA LEU A 281 48.93 -13.15 17.88
C LEU A 281 48.63 -12.28 19.10
N LEU A 282 49.58 -11.46 19.54
CA LEU A 282 49.42 -10.58 20.70
C LEU A 282 49.48 -9.12 20.29
N HIS A 283 48.53 -8.32 20.76
CA HIS A 283 48.56 -6.86 20.68
C HIS A 283 48.96 -6.26 22.03
N GLY A 284 49.89 -5.31 22.01
CA GLY A 284 50.35 -4.62 23.21
C GLY A 284 49.48 -3.42 23.54
N HIS A 285 48.87 -3.44 24.72
CA HIS A 285 48.02 -2.36 25.23
C HIS A 285 48.39 -2.06 26.69
N THR A 286 48.92 -0.89 27.06
CA THR A 286 49.32 0.27 26.24
C THR A 286 50.57 0.91 26.86
N LEU A 287 51.36 1.66 26.10
CA LEU A 287 52.62 2.26 26.57
C LEU A 287 52.44 3.59 27.31
N VAL A 288 51.59 4.48 26.80
CA VAL A 288 51.40 5.83 27.37
C VAL A 288 49.91 6.11 27.52
N TRP A 289 49.47 6.23 28.77
CA TRP A 289 48.08 6.56 29.09
C TRP A 289 48.00 7.51 30.28
N HIS A 290 46.97 8.34 30.31
CA HIS A 290 46.72 9.28 31.40
C HIS A 290 46.22 8.55 32.67
N SER A 291 45.63 7.37 32.51
CA SER A 291 45.15 6.49 33.58
C SER A 291 46.08 5.28 33.74
N GLN A 292 45.92 4.53 34.85
CA GLN A 292 46.66 3.31 35.19
C GLN A 292 48.17 3.37 34.89
N SER A 293 48.78 4.52 35.15
CA SER A 293 50.20 4.81 34.93
C SER A 293 50.93 5.03 36.24
N ALA A 294 52.18 4.59 36.31
CA ALA A 294 52.99 4.72 37.49
C ALA A 294 53.38 6.18 37.75
N SER A 295 53.19 6.65 38.98
CA SER A 295 53.38 8.08 39.32
C SER A 295 54.78 8.61 39.03
N TRP A 296 55.82 7.77 39.07
CA TRP A 296 57.20 8.18 38.84
C TRP A 296 57.47 8.68 37.42
N LEU A 297 56.64 8.28 36.45
CA LEU A 297 56.81 8.66 35.06
C LEU A 297 56.64 10.16 34.85
N THR A 298 55.72 10.78 35.58
CA THR A 298 55.27 12.17 35.36
C THR A 298 55.32 13.06 36.61
N ASN A 299 55.46 12.50 37.81
CA ASN A 299 55.35 13.25 39.06
C ASN A 299 56.51 12.99 40.02
N ASN A 300 56.88 14.04 40.74
CA ASN A 300 57.70 13.98 41.93
C ASN A 300 56.96 13.26 43.08
N PRO A 301 57.68 12.80 44.14
CA PRO A 301 57.07 12.18 45.31
C PRO A 301 56.01 13.04 46.03
N ASP A 302 56.07 14.36 45.88
CA ASP A 302 55.08 15.32 46.43
C ASP A 302 53.86 15.53 45.53
N LYS A 303 53.75 14.74 44.44
CA LYS A 303 52.71 14.77 43.41
C LYS A 303 52.74 15.99 42.48
N THR A 304 53.77 16.84 42.54
CA THR A 304 53.99 17.88 41.52
C THR A 304 54.52 17.27 40.21
N PRO A 305 54.25 17.85 39.02
CA PRO A 305 54.83 17.36 37.77
C PRO A 305 56.37 17.45 37.78
N VAL A 306 57.07 16.46 37.23
CA VAL A 306 58.51 16.57 36.92
C VAL A 306 58.75 17.59 35.80
N THR A 307 60.00 17.95 35.51
CA THR A 307 60.29 18.83 34.37
C THR A 307 60.09 18.09 33.05
N ARG A 308 59.92 18.85 31.96
CA ARG A 308 59.82 18.33 30.60
C ARG A 308 60.98 17.41 30.25
N GLU A 309 62.23 17.81 30.51
CA GLU A 309 63.38 16.94 30.21
C GLU A 309 63.33 15.63 30.98
N GLU A 310 63.00 15.67 32.28
CA GLU A 310 62.92 14.48 33.11
C GLU A 310 61.75 13.56 32.69
N ALA A 311 60.59 14.13 32.35
CA ALA A 311 59.45 13.37 31.82
C ALA A 311 59.82 12.64 30.52
N ARG A 312 60.54 13.33 29.63
CA ARG A 312 61.02 12.77 28.37
C ARG A 312 62.02 11.63 28.59
N GLU A 313 62.99 11.82 29.49
CA GLU A 313 63.95 10.76 29.86
C GLU A 313 63.25 9.55 30.50
N ASN A 314 62.29 9.78 31.40
CA ASN A 314 61.49 8.73 32.02
C ASN A 314 60.70 7.93 30.97
N MET A 315 60.08 8.62 30.01
CA MET A 315 59.34 7.98 28.91
C MET A 315 60.27 7.16 28.01
N GLU A 316 61.42 7.71 27.62
CA GLU A 316 62.41 7.01 26.79
C GLU A 316 62.91 5.74 27.48
N GLU A 317 63.25 5.83 28.77
CA GLU A 317 63.67 4.69 29.58
C GLU A 317 62.56 3.64 29.69
N PHE A 318 61.34 4.05 30.03
CA PHE A 318 60.19 3.15 30.19
C PHE A 318 59.86 2.42 28.89
N ILE A 319 59.67 3.15 27.79
CA ILE A 319 59.31 2.57 26.50
C ILE A 319 60.43 1.65 25.98
N SER A 320 61.70 2.05 26.13
CA SER A 320 62.84 1.22 25.70
C SER A 320 62.88 -0.13 26.43
N ASN A 321 62.58 -0.13 27.74
CA ASN A 321 62.57 -1.37 28.53
C ASN A 321 61.32 -2.21 28.26
N VAL A 322 60.14 -1.59 28.09
CA VAL A 322 58.89 -2.32 27.89
C VAL A 322 58.70 -2.79 26.45
N ALA A 323 58.63 -1.86 25.49
CA ALA A 323 58.45 -2.21 24.09
C ALA A 323 59.64 -3.03 23.57
N GLY A 324 60.86 -2.73 24.03
CA GLY A 324 62.05 -3.52 23.71
C GLY A 324 62.02 -4.94 24.28
N TYR A 325 61.44 -5.17 25.47
CA TYR A 325 61.28 -6.51 26.03
C TYR A 325 60.30 -7.38 25.22
N TYR A 326 59.22 -6.76 24.72
CA TYR A 326 58.19 -7.43 23.93
C TYR A 326 58.44 -7.39 22.42
N ALA A 327 59.57 -6.84 21.96
CA ALA A 327 59.87 -6.73 20.55
C ALA A 327 59.84 -8.11 19.86
N GLY A 328 59.00 -8.23 18.82
CA GLY A 328 58.75 -9.49 18.11
C GLY A 328 57.84 -10.50 18.84
N LYS A 329 57.37 -10.19 20.06
CA LYS A 329 56.32 -10.95 20.75
C LYS A 329 54.93 -10.38 20.50
N VAL A 330 54.83 -9.10 20.12
CA VAL A 330 53.57 -8.43 19.74
C VAL A 330 53.56 -8.06 18.27
N ILE A 331 52.37 -7.99 17.66
CA ILE A 331 52.19 -7.56 16.26
C ILE A 331 52.02 -6.05 16.14
N SER A 332 51.44 -5.42 17.16
CA SER A 332 51.20 -3.98 17.19
C SER A 332 51.10 -3.46 18.62
N TRP A 333 51.24 -2.15 18.78
CA TRP A 333 51.16 -1.43 20.05
C TRP A 333 50.16 -0.28 19.98
N ASP A 334 49.29 -0.19 20.98
CA ASP A 334 48.69 1.09 21.37
C ASP A 334 49.76 1.90 22.08
N VAL A 335 50.40 2.82 21.36
CA VAL A 335 51.51 3.60 21.90
C VAL A 335 51.00 4.69 22.83
N VAL A 336 49.98 5.42 22.40
CA VAL A 336 49.32 6.45 23.20
C VAL A 336 47.82 6.17 23.20
N ASN A 337 47.25 6.14 24.39
CA ASN A 337 45.83 5.88 24.62
C ASN A 337 45.13 7.15 25.14
N GLU A 338 43.97 7.49 24.58
CA GLU A 338 43.01 8.47 25.13
C GLU A 338 43.58 9.85 25.48
N ALA A 339 44.27 10.45 24.51
CA ALA A 339 44.90 11.75 24.69
C ALA A 339 43.94 12.95 24.52
N PHE A 340 42.73 12.74 23.98
CA PHE A 340 41.73 13.77 23.73
C PHE A 340 40.59 13.73 24.76
N ASP A 341 40.09 14.89 25.20
CA ASP A 341 39.08 14.98 26.27
C ASP A 341 38.28 16.30 26.20
N GLY A 342 37.40 16.40 25.19
CA GLY A 342 36.43 17.49 25.03
C GLY A 342 36.83 18.55 23.99
N GLY A 343 36.04 18.63 22.91
CA GLY A 343 36.17 19.62 21.85
C GLY A 343 34.87 19.81 21.08
N SER A 344 34.88 20.72 20.11
CA SER A 344 33.80 20.93 19.14
C SER A 344 34.40 21.47 17.85
N LEU A 345 33.82 21.14 16.70
CA LEU A 345 34.21 21.78 15.45
C LEU A 345 33.66 23.22 15.33
N PRO A 346 34.37 24.13 14.65
CA PRO A 346 35.76 23.99 14.20
C PRO A 346 36.76 24.24 15.35
N PHE A 347 37.92 23.59 15.30
CA PHE A 347 39.13 23.99 16.03
C PHE A 347 40.26 24.27 15.03
N ASP A 348 41.17 25.18 15.37
CA ASP A 348 42.27 25.60 14.47
C ASP A 348 43.47 24.63 14.53
N ASP A 349 43.73 24.02 15.69
CA ASP A 349 44.81 23.05 15.92
C ASP A 349 44.27 21.88 16.76
N TRP A 350 44.58 20.63 16.37
CA TRP A 350 44.16 19.43 17.12
C TRP A 350 44.72 19.44 18.55
N ARG A 351 45.81 20.16 18.81
CA ARG A 351 46.38 20.32 20.16
C ARG A 351 45.45 21.04 21.11
N ASP A 352 44.52 21.85 20.62
CA ASP A 352 43.61 22.64 21.48
C ASP A 352 42.60 21.75 22.23
N VAL A 353 42.27 20.59 21.66
CA VAL A 353 41.27 19.65 22.19
C VAL A 353 41.90 18.44 22.92
N LEU A 354 43.20 18.50 23.19
CA LEU A 354 43.90 17.51 24.02
C LEU A 354 43.47 17.58 25.50
N ARG A 355 43.55 16.43 26.17
CA ARG A 355 43.39 16.29 27.62
C ARG A 355 44.50 17.01 28.38
N LYS A 356 44.37 18.33 28.58
CA LYS A 356 45.34 19.18 29.32
C LYS A 356 45.50 18.75 30.80
N GLY A 357 44.52 18.02 31.33
CA GLY A 357 44.58 17.42 32.66
C GLY A 357 45.52 16.23 32.79
N SER A 358 45.97 15.64 31.68
CA SER A 358 46.86 14.46 31.66
C SER A 358 48.17 14.74 32.41
N PRO A 359 48.63 13.81 33.29
CA PRO A 359 49.93 13.93 33.95
C PRO A 359 51.09 14.11 32.96
N TRP A 360 51.02 13.43 31.81
CA TRP A 360 52.01 13.56 30.74
C TRP A 360 52.04 14.96 30.13
N TYR A 361 50.85 15.51 29.80
CA TYR A 361 50.75 16.85 29.24
C TYR A 361 51.32 17.89 30.21
N ARG A 362 50.95 17.82 31.50
CA ARG A 362 51.42 18.74 32.53
C ARG A 362 52.93 18.66 32.75
N ALA A 363 53.51 17.46 32.73
CA ALA A 363 54.95 17.29 32.90
C ALA A 363 55.73 17.82 31.69
N TYR A 364 55.25 17.59 30.47
CA TYR A 364 55.86 18.13 29.24
C TYR A 364 55.69 19.64 29.08
N GLU A 365 54.62 20.22 29.65
CA GLU A 365 54.39 21.67 29.71
C GLU A 365 55.30 22.34 30.76
N ASN A 366 55.64 21.62 31.85
CA ASN A 366 56.49 22.12 32.91
C ASN A 366 57.95 22.30 32.47
N GLY A 367 58.30 23.53 32.07
CA GLY A 367 59.61 23.88 31.56
C GLY A 367 59.71 23.97 30.03
N ALA A 368 58.58 23.85 29.31
CA ALA A 368 58.55 24.02 27.86
C ALA A 368 58.95 25.44 27.42
N ASP A 369 59.84 25.52 26.44
CA ASP A 369 60.26 26.75 25.79
C ASP A 369 59.42 27.01 24.54
N THR A 370 58.34 27.77 24.68
CA THR A 370 57.42 28.10 23.58
C THR A 370 58.11 28.85 22.44
N THR A 371 59.27 29.49 22.67
CA THR A 371 60.04 30.17 21.60
C THR A 371 60.71 29.18 20.66
N LYS A 372 60.89 27.93 21.09
CA LYS A 372 61.33 26.79 20.26
C LYS A 372 60.16 25.98 19.69
N GLY A 373 58.92 26.41 19.95
CA GLY A 373 57.72 25.66 19.58
C GLY A 373 57.44 24.45 20.49
N GLU A 374 58.05 24.38 21.67
CA GLU A 374 57.79 23.30 22.62
C GLU A 374 56.42 23.47 23.27
N SER A 375 55.71 22.36 23.46
CA SER A 375 54.38 22.32 24.08
C SER A 375 54.16 21.06 24.90
N GLY A 376 53.16 21.09 25.77
CA GLY A 376 52.70 19.90 26.48
C GLY A 376 52.26 18.75 25.57
N ALA A 377 51.93 19.01 24.29
CA ALA A 377 51.50 17.98 23.34
C ALA A 377 52.64 17.11 22.79
N ASP A 378 53.90 17.55 22.94
CA ASP A 378 55.05 16.88 22.32
C ASP A 378 55.32 15.46 22.85
N TYR A 379 54.76 15.11 24.01
CA TYR A 379 54.86 13.77 24.59
C TYR A 379 54.33 12.68 23.65
N ILE A 380 53.31 13.01 22.83
CA ILE A 380 52.72 12.06 21.89
C ILE A 380 53.75 11.69 20.83
N TYR A 381 54.38 12.68 20.20
CA TYR A 381 55.40 12.42 19.17
C TYR A 381 56.61 11.68 19.75
N ASP A 382 57.10 12.09 20.91
CA ASP A 382 58.22 11.41 21.57
C ASP A 382 57.88 9.94 21.90
N ALA A 383 56.69 9.65 22.43
CA ALA A 383 56.23 8.29 22.71
C ALA A 383 56.30 7.38 21.48
N PHE A 384 55.75 7.85 20.35
CA PHE A 384 55.80 7.10 19.09
C PHE A 384 57.21 6.91 18.56
N VAL A 385 58.08 7.92 18.64
CA VAL A 385 59.47 7.75 18.21
C VAL A 385 60.20 6.74 19.09
N PHE A 386 60.05 6.81 20.41
CA PHE A 386 60.66 5.84 21.32
C PHE A 386 60.13 4.43 21.08
N ALA A 387 58.83 4.27 20.85
CA ALA A 387 58.24 2.98 20.54
C ALA A 387 58.80 2.41 19.22
N ARG A 388 58.92 3.24 18.17
CA ARG A 388 59.52 2.84 16.89
C ARG A 388 60.98 2.41 17.01
N LEU A 389 61.75 3.05 17.88
CA LEU A 389 63.16 2.70 18.12
C LEU A 389 63.31 1.43 18.96
N ALA A 390 62.42 1.23 19.93
CA ALA A 390 62.43 0.07 20.81
C ALA A 390 61.91 -1.21 20.11
N ASP A 391 60.85 -1.10 19.32
CA ASP A 391 60.31 -2.17 18.49
C ASP A 391 60.15 -1.69 17.03
N PRO A 392 61.19 -1.85 16.20
CA PRO A 392 61.15 -1.42 14.81
C PRO A 392 60.14 -2.17 13.95
N ASN A 393 59.66 -3.35 14.36
CA ASN A 393 58.83 -4.20 13.49
C ASN A 393 57.34 -4.07 13.80
N ALA A 394 56.95 -3.80 15.04
CA ALA A 394 55.55 -3.61 15.41
C ALA A 394 54.86 -2.50 14.62
N VAL A 395 53.57 -2.69 14.33
CA VAL A 395 52.68 -1.61 13.90
C VAL A 395 52.39 -0.71 15.09
N LEU A 396 52.48 0.60 14.92
CA LEU A 396 52.26 1.56 16.00
C LEU A 396 50.94 2.29 15.79
N GLU A 397 50.09 2.23 16.81
CA GLU A 397 48.71 2.70 16.78
C GLU A 397 48.50 3.78 17.85
N TYR A 398 47.66 4.77 17.52
CA TYR A 398 47.04 5.65 18.50
C TYR A 398 45.62 5.17 18.74
N ASN A 399 45.20 5.01 20.00
CA ASN A 399 43.92 4.40 20.36
C ASN A 399 43.07 5.36 21.23
N ASP A 400 41.77 5.46 20.94
CA ASP A 400 40.86 6.32 21.72
C ASP A 400 39.38 5.90 21.56
N TYR A 401 38.54 6.29 22.53
CA TYR A 401 37.07 6.13 22.52
C TYR A 401 36.36 7.37 21.95
N ASN A 402 35.06 7.27 21.66
CA ASN A 402 34.27 8.36 21.06
C ASN A 402 34.92 8.94 19.79
N GLU A 403 35.71 8.11 19.11
CA GLU A 403 36.38 8.38 17.85
C GLU A 403 35.41 8.69 16.70
N THR A 404 34.12 8.48 16.94
CA THR A 404 33.01 8.75 16.03
C THR A 404 32.45 10.16 16.18
N ASP A 405 32.78 10.85 17.28
CA ASP A 405 32.46 12.27 17.44
C ASP A 405 33.23 13.07 16.38
N ASP A 406 32.54 13.99 15.71
CA ASP A 406 33.05 14.71 14.55
C ASP A 406 34.38 15.44 14.81
N TRP A 407 34.49 16.13 15.93
CA TRP A 407 35.67 16.85 16.35
C TRP A 407 36.81 15.90 16.72
N LYS A 408 36.51 14.77 17.37
CA LYS A 408 37.53 13.85 17.86
C LYS A 408 38.14 13.05 16.71
N ARG A 409 37.29 12.54 15.83
CA ARG A 409 37.66 11.98 14.52
C ARG A 409 38.64 12.89 13.78
N GLU A 410 38.28 14.17 13.64
CA GLU A 410 39.12 15.13 12.90
C GLU A 410 40.46 15.37 13.61
N ALA A 411 40.45 15.51 14.93
CA ALA A 411 41.66 15.78 15.73
C ALA A 411 42.65 14.60 15.66
N MET A 412 42.17 13.37 15.78
CA MET A 412 42.98 12.15 15.63
C MET A 412 43.63 12.07 14.26
N ALA A 413 42.86 12.37 13.21
CA ALA A 413 43.33 12.31 11.84
C ALA A 413 44.38 13.38 11.52
N LEU A 414 44.14 14.63 11.94
CA LEU A 414 45.11 15.73 11.79
C LEU A 414 46.40 15.48 12.57
N MET A 415 46.30 14.94 13.78
CA MET A 415 47.47 14.53 14.56
C MET A 415 48.29 13.47 13.81
N ALA A 416 47.64 12.42 13.31
CA ALA A 416 48.32 11.37 12.56
C ALA A 416 49.01 11.92 11.29
N GLU A 417 48.34 12.79 10.54
CA GLU A 417 48.89 13.46 9.35
C GLU A 417 50.13 14.28 9.71
N GLU A 418 50.02 15.17 10.69
CA GLU A 418 51.11 16.08 11.06
C GLU A 418 52.33 15.33 11.61
N LEU A 419 52.10 14.39 12.54
CA LEU A 419 53.20 13.64 13.16
C LEU A 419 53.90 12.70 12.15
N ASN A 420 53.15 12.15 11.19
CA ASN A 420 53.73 11.38 10.11
C ASN A 420 54.53 12.24 9.13
N GLU A 421 54.08 13.46 8.80
CA GLU A 421 54.87 14.40 7.99
C GLU A 421 56.17 14.80 8.70
N LYS A 422 56.10 15.09 10.00
CA LYS A 422 57.28 15.38 10.82
C LYS A 422 58.28 14.22 10.78
N TRP A 423 57.79 12.98 10.95
CA TRP A 423 58.61 11.77 10.99
C TRP A 423 59.40 11.51 9.70
N LYS A 424 58.87 11.88 8.52
CA LYS A 424 59.59 11.68 7.25
C LYS A 424 60.97 12.35 7.20
N THR A 425 61.14 13.44 7.97
CA THR A 425 62.38 14.22 8.00
C THR A 425 63.15 14.08 9.31
N ASP A 426 62.65 13.29 10.26
CA ASP A 426 63.34 13.04 11.51
C ASP A 426 64.62 12.23 11.23
N PRO A 427 65.80 12.66 11.70
CA PRO A 427 67.07 11.98 11.41
C PRO A 427 67.14 10.56 12.00
N ARG A 428 66.25 10.21 12.94
CA ARG A 428 66.12 8.87 13.51
C ARG A 428 65.33 7.93 12.60
N ASN A 429 64.59 8.46 11.62
CA ASN A 429 63.84 7.66 10.67
C ASN A 429 64.75 7.08 9.59
N THR A 430 64.98 5.77 9.65
CA THR A 430 65.78 5.04 8.65
C THR A 430 64.97 4.57 7.45
N ASP A 431 63.64 4.68 7.47
CA ASP A 431 62.74 4.33 6.38
C ASP A 431 61.66 5.42 6.20
N PRO A 432 61.93 6.46 5.38
CA PRO A 432 60.99 7.56 5.15
C PRO A 432 59.66 7.14 4.52
N SER A 433 59.54 5.90 4.00
CA SER A 433 58.29 5.39 3.45
C SER A 433 57.34 4.85 4.52
N ARG A 434 57.87 4.49 5.70
CA ARG A 434 57.09 3.97 6.81
C ARG A 434 56.55 5.09 7.69
N LYS A 435 55.24 5.05 7.95
CA LYS A 435 54.58 5.98 8.85
C LYS A 435 55.01 5.73 10.30
N LEU A 436 55.07 6.80 11.10
CA LEU A 436 55.30 6.69 12.53
C LEU A 436 54.06 6.15 13.22
N ILE A 437 52.94 6.82 13.01
CA ILE A 437 51.59 6.38 13.38
C ILE A 437 51.05 5.62 12.16
N GLU A 438 51.06 4.30 12.24
CA GLU A 438 50.63 3.42 11.16
C GLU A 438 49.14 3.13 11.21
N GLY A 439 48.52 3.23 12.39
CA GLY A 439 47.10 2.97 12.58
C GLY A 439 46.42 3.91 13.57
N LEU A 440 45.12 4.08 13.39
CA LEU A 440 44.22 4.70 14.36
C LEU A 440 43.23 3.63 14.86
N GLY A 441 43.28 3.38 16.16
CA GLY A 441 42.40 2.49 16.88
C GLY A 441 41.12 3.19 17.26
N MET A 442 40.01 2.58 16.84
CA MET A 442 38.65 2.89 17.22
C MET A 442 38.31 1.97 18.39
N GLN A 443 38.31 2.46 19.65
CA GLN A 443 37.95 1.60 20.78
C GLN A 443 36.56 1.01 20.57
N SER A 444 35.62 1.76 19.99
CA SER A 444 34.31 1.25 19.63
C SER A 444 33.49 0.73 20.83
N HIS A 445 33.65 1.40 21.97
CA HIS A 445 32.72 1.28 23.10
C HIS A 445 31.40 1.95 22.73
N HIS A 446 30.49 1.17 22.15
CA HIS A 446 29.22 1.65 21.63
C HIS A 446 28.07 1.23 22.53
N HIS A 447 26.86 1.57 22.13
CA HIS A 447 25.60 0.99 22.59
C HIS A 447 24.56 1.16 21.46
N THR A 448 23.45 0.44 21.48
CA THR A 448 22.54 0.40 20.32
C THR A 448 21.91 1.75 19.96
N GLU A 449 21.82 2.70 20.90
CA GLU A 449 21.36 4.08 20.64
C GLU A 449 22.46 5.03 20.13
N HIS A 450 23.76 4.73 20.30
CA HIS A 450 24.85 5.62 19.88
C HIS A 450 26.22 4.90 19.73
N PRO A 451 27.03 5.25 18.73
CA PRO A 451 26.77 6.23 17.67
C PRO A 451 25.76 5.71 16.64
N ASP A 452 25.17 6.63 15.88
CA ASP A 452 24.51 6.23 14.63
C ASP A 452 25.55 5.54 13.73
N VAL A 453 25.19 4.41 13.14
CA VAL A 453 26.12 3.59 12.35
C VAL A 453 26.74 4.35 11.15
N SER A 454 26.10 5.43 10.68
CA SER A 454 26.67 6.31 9.65
C SER A 454 27.87 7.15 10.13
N GLU A 455 28.01 7.41 11.43
CA GLU A 455 29.20 8.08 11.97
C GLU A 455 30.43 7.17 11.93
N ILE A 456 30.24 5.84 12.00
CA ILE A 456 31.31 4.85 11.83
C ILE A 456 31.94 4.98 10.44
N GLU A 457 31.11 5.05 9.40
CA GLU A 457 31.57 5.22 8.02
C GLU A 457 32.36 6.50 7.82
N LYS A 458 31.87 7.62 8.36
CA LYS A 458 32.58 8.91 8.30
C LYS A 458 33.94 8.83 8.99
N THR A 459 34.05 8.12 10.12
CA THR A 459 35.33 7.85 10.81
C THR A 459 36.27 7.03 9.96
N ILE A 460 35.80 5.90 9.43
CA ILE A 460 36.61 5.05 8.55
C ILE A 460 37.12 5.85 7.35
N GLN A 461 36.24 6.58 6.66
CA GLN A 461 36.63 7.39 5.50
C GLN A 461 37.64 8.49 5.85
N ARG A 462 37.49 9.16 7.01
CA ARG A 462 38.43 10.19 7.44
C ARG A 462 39.81 9.62 7.76
N PHE A 463 39.87 8.45 8.39
CA PHE A 463 41.12 7.77 8.72
C PHE A 463 41.80 7.20 7.46
N ILE A 464 41.03 6.66 6.50
CA ILE A 464 41.55 6.30 5.17
C ILE A 464 42.20 7.51 4.51
N LYS A 465 41.57 8.69 4.57
CA LYS A 465 42.12 9.94 4.01
C LYS A 465 43.42 10.38 4.71
N ALA A 466 43.54 10.16 6.03
CA ALA A 466 44.80 10.36 6.76
C ALA A 466 45.89 9.36 6.35
N GLY A 467 45.53 8.31 5.59
CA GLY A 467 46.44 7.33 5.02
C GLY A 467 46.91 6.27 6.00
N VAL A 468 46.22 6.09 7.13
CA VAL A 468 46.56 5.11 8.17
C VAL A 468 45.66 3.88 8.07
N ARG A 469 46.09 2.76 8.66
CA ARG A 469 45.25 1.57 8.84
C ARG A 469 44.27 1.80 10.00
N ILE A 470 43.21 1.00 10.07
CA ILE A 470 42.19 1.12 11.08
C ILE A 470 42.09 -0.19 11.87
N THR A 471 41.85 -0.08 13.17
CA THR A 471 41.47 -1.20 14.03
C THR A 471 40.21 -0.81 14.80
N ALA A 472 39.25 -1.73 14.91
CA ALA A 472 38.26 -1.64 15.99
C ALA A 472 38.88 -2.40 17.16
N SER A 473 39.36 -1.69 18.18
CA SER A 473 40.33 -2.22 19.14
C SER A 473 39.68 -2.78 20.41
N GLU A 474 38.49 -2.31 20.79
CA GLU A 474 37.86 -2.61 22.08
C GLU A 474 36.32 -2.75 21.99
N LEU A 475 35.83 -3.34 20.89
CA LEU A 475 34.41 -3.36 20.55
C LEU A 475 33.55 -4.04 21.62
N ASP A 476 32.57 -3.30 22.14
CA ASP A 476 31.53 -3.79 23.03
C ASP A 476 30.24 -2.95 22.87
N VAL A 477 29.06 -3.58 22.99
CA VAL A 477 27.78 -2.92 22.63
C VAL A 477 26.65 -3.29 23.60
N PRO A 478 26.43 -2.59 24.73
CA PRO A 478 25.19 -2.72 25.47
C PRO A 478 23.94 -2.32 24.67
N VAL A 479 22.80 -2.84 25.12
CA VAL A 479 21.47 -2.43 24.63
C VAL A 479 21.05 -1.11 25.26
N GLY A 480 20.46 -0.24 24.46
CA GLY A 480 19.99 1.09 24.83
C GLY A 480 21.12 2.10 24.89
N HIS A 481 21.40 2.59 26.09
CA HIS A 481 22.27 3.73 26.36
C HIS A 481 23.63 3.30 26.97
N TYR A 482 24.49 4.28 27.29
CA TYR A 482 25.84 4.04 27.81
C TYR A 482 25.90 3.11 29.04
N ASN A 483 24.96 3.22 29.98
CA ASN A 483 24.84 2.36 31.15
C ASN A 483 23.94 1.14 30.92
N GLY A 484 23.67 0.79 29.66
CA GLY A 484 22.97 -0.43 29.29
C GLY A 484 21.54 -0.58 29.85
N PRO A 485 20.99 -1.79 29.80
CA PRO A 485 19.71 -2.11 30.42
C PRO A 485 19.81 -2.17 31.95
N THR A 486 18.66 -2.06 32.63
CA THR A 486 18.56 -2.21 34.09
C THR A 486 18.80 -3.64 34.59
N SER A 487 18.84 -4.62 33.68
CA SER A 487 19.04 -6.04 33.96
C SER A 487 20.24 -6.57 33.17
N PRO A 488 21.14 -7.35 33.80
CA PRO A 488 22.25 -8.02 33.13
C PRO A 488 21.83 -9.27 32.34
N ILE A 489 20.53 -9.51 32.20
CA ILE A 489 19.97 -10.58 31.36
C ILE A 489 19.07 -9.89 30.33
N LEU A 490 19.41 -10.03 29.05
CA LEU A 490 18.67 -9.46 27.93
C LEU A 490 17.43 -10.30 27.59
N THR A 491 16.31 -9.64 27.30
CA THR A 491 15.18 -10.31 26.62
C THR A 491 15.58 -10.69 25.19
N TYR A 492 14.80 -11.57 24.55
CA TYR A 492 15.04 -11.91 23.15
C TYR A 492 14.99 -10.67 22.25
N GLU A 493 14.04 -9.74 22.45
CA GLU A 493 13.98 -8.53 21.63
C GLU A 493 15.23 -7.66 21.81
N GLN A 494 15.74 -7.53 23.05
CA GLN A 494 16.98 -6.81 23.33
C GLN A 494 18.21 -7.46 22.69
N GLN A 495 18.26 -8.81 22.65
CA GLN A 495 19.31 -9.51 21.92
C GLN A 495 19.22 -9.24 20.41
N VAL A 496 18.01 -9.22 19.84
CA VAL A 496 17.82 -8.90 18.42
C VAL A 496 18.21 -7.46 18.12
N GLU A 497 17.89 -6.50 18.99
CA GLU A 497 18.30 -5.09 18.87
C GLU A 497 19.83 -4.95 18.83
N GLN A 498 20.51 -5.57 19.80
CA GLN A 498 21.97 -5.63 19.85
C GLN A 498 22.55 -6.28 18.59
N ALA A 499 21.95 -7.38 18.14
CA ALA A 499 22.38 -8.13 16.97
C ALA A 499 22.23 -7.31 15.69
N ILE A 500 21.14 -6.57 15.51
CA ILE A 500 20.97 -5.67 14.36
C ILE A 500 22.08 -4.61 14.35
N TYR A 501 22.41 -4.03 15.51
CA TYR A 501 23.50 -3.04 15.59
C TYR A 501 24.85 -3.65 15.21
N TYR A 502 25.18 -4.84 15.76
CA TYR A 502 26.39 -5.58 15.36
C TYR A 502 26.41 -5.92 13.87
N ALA A 503 25.30 -6.41 13.31
CA ALA A 503 25.21 -6.71 11.89
C ALA A 503 25.54 -5.48 11.05
N ARG A 504 24.96 -4.31 11.39
CA ARG A 504 25.26 -3.05 10.71
C ARG A 504 26.72 -2.66 10.83
N LEU A 505 27.31 -2.72 12.02
CA LEU A 505 28.75 -2.45 12.21
C LEU A 505 29.61 -3.34 11.31
N PHE A 506 29.32 -4.64 11.25
CA PHE A 506 30.09 -5.58 10.44
C PHE A 506 29.82 -5.47 8.93
N GLU A 507 28.65 -4.98 8.49
CA GLU A 507 28.46 -4.53 7.10
C GLU A 507 29.39 -3.34 6.77
N TYR A 508 29.58 -2.41 7.71
CA TYR A 508 30.54 -1.31 7.55
C TYR A 508 31.98 -1.80 7.53
N TYR A 509 32.38 -2.64 8.47
CA TYR A 509 33.75 -3.14 8.53
C TYR A 509 34.10 -3.96 7.29
N LYS A 510 33.20 -4.81 6.80
CA LYS A 510 33.43 -5.63 5.61
C LYS A 510 33.56 -4.78 4.34
N ALA A 511 32.74 -3.74 4.17
CA ALA A 511 32.83 -2.85 3.02
C ALA A 511 34.15 -2.04 2.96
N TYR A 512 34.88 -1.95 4.06
CA TYR A 512 36.16 -1.25 4.17
C TYR A 512 37.30 -2.17 4.63
N ASP A 513 37.18 -3.48 4.37
CA ASP A 513 38.14 -4.49 4.83
C ASP A 513 39.57 -4.26 4.34
N ALA A 514 39.75 -3.68 3.16
CA ALA A 514 41.06 -3.29 2.64
C ALA A 514 41.81 -2.26 3.54
N HIS A 515 41.12 -1.61 4.47
CA HIS A 515 41.66 -0.59 5.37
C HIS A 515 41.59 -0.96 6.85
N ILE A 516 40.72 -1.90 7.23
CA ILE A 516 40.57 -2.40 8.59
C ILE A 516 41.42 -3.67 8.74
N THR A 517 42.25 -3.70 9.77
CA THR A 517 43.20 -4.82 9.97
C THR A 517 42.78 -5.77 11.09
N ARG A 518 42.02 -5.29 12.07
CA ARG A 518 41.57 -6.06 13.22
C ARG A 518 40.28 -5.50 13.80
N VAL A 519 39.39 -6.40 14.21
CA VAL A 519 38.24 -6.12 15.09
C VAL A 519 38.40 -6.96 16.36
N THR A 520 38.62 -6.32 17.50
CA THR A 520 38.82 -6.96 18.80
C THR A 520 37.63 -6.67 19.70
N PHE A 521 37.03 -7.71 20.27
CA PHE A 521 35.97 -7.58 21.28
C PHE A 521 36.58 -7.36 22.67
N TRP A 522 35.96 -6.49 23.49
CA TRP A 522 36.45 -6.17 24.84
C TRP A 522 35.76 -7.00 25.95
N GLY A 523 35.74 -8.32 25.72
CA GLY A 523 35.26 -9.34 26.64
C GLY A 523 34.89 -10.62 25.87
N HIS A 524 35.15 -11.80 26.45
CA HIS A 524 34.77 -13.05 25.79
C HIS A 524 33.31 -13.46 26.04
N SER A 525 32.71 -12.98 27.13
CA SER A 525 31.32 -13.22 27.47
C SER A 525 30.79 -12.11 28.37
N ASP A 526 29.47 -12.03 28.53
CA ASP A 526 28.81 -10.96 29.27
C ASP A 526 29.23 -10.87 30.74
N ASN A 527 29.59 -11.97 31.42
CA ASN A 527 30.11 -11.92 32.80
C ASN A 527 31.63 -11.72 32.88
N ARG A 528 32.30 -11.53 31.74
CA ARG A 528 33.76 -11.44 31.61
C ARG A 528 34.15 -10.24 30.74
N SER A 529 33.49 -9.13 31.00
CA SER A 529 33.73 -7.81 30.42
C SER A 529 33.67 -6.76 31.52
N TRP A 530 34.43 -5.67 31.36
CA TRP A 530 34.39 -4.52 32.28
C TRP A 530 32.99 -3.86 32.34
N ARG A 531 32.17 -4.01 31.29
CA ARG A 531 30.76 -3.58 31.20
C ARG A 531 29.79 -4.75 31.41
N GLY A 532 30.21 -5.81 32.10
CA GLY A 532 29.47 -7.08 32.15
C GLY A 532 28.07 -7.02 32.79
N ASP A 533 27.79 -5.98 33.59
CA ASP A 533 26.44 -5.71 34.11
C ASP A 533 25.43 -5.33 33.01
N TYR A 534 25.91 -5.01 31.80
CA TYR A 534 25.12 -4.50 30.69
C TYR A 534 25.07 -5.42 29.47
N SER A 535 25.55 -6.66 29.62
CA SER A 535 25.53 -7.70 28.58
C SER A 535 26.09 -7.29 27.21
N PRO A 536 27.33 -6.78 27.13
CA PRO A 536 27.82 -6.09 25.94
C PRO A 536 28.46 -7.00 24.88
N GLN A 537 28.61 -8.31 25.12
CA GLN A 537 29.41 -9.23 24.29
C GLN A 537 28.55 -10.14 23.41
N LEU A 538 29.22 -10.95 22.58
CA LEU A 538 28.58 -11.91 21.67
C LEU A 538 28.05 -13.17 22.36
N PHE A 539 28.59 -13.49 23.53
CA PHE A 539 28.22 -14.67 24.31
C PHE A 539 27.67 -14.26 25.66
N ASP A 540 26.63 -14.96 26.10
CA ASP A 540 25.97 -14.67 27.37
C ASP A 540 26.80 -15.16 28.57
N ARG A 541 26.27 -14.94 29.78
CA ARG A 541 26.93 -15.28 31.04
C ARG A 541 27.13 -16.80 31.24
N THR A 542 26.44 -17.62 30.45
CA THR A 542 26.55 -19.08 30.42
C THR A 542 27.40 -19.61 29.27
N PHE A 543 28.05 -18.71 28.52
CA PHE A 543 28.85 -18.98 27.31
C PHE A 543 28.07 -19.41 26.08
N ALA A 544 26.74 -19.29 26.11
CA ALA A 544 25.92 -19.54 24.93
C ALA A 544 26.03 -18.35 23.95
N ALA A 545 26.05 -18.65 22.65
CA ALA A 545 26.01 -17.62 21.61
C ALA A 545 24.69 -16.87 21.64
N LYS A 546 24.75 -15.53 21.65
CA LYS A 546 23.59 -14.64 21.53
C LYS A 546 23.25 -14.42 20.06
N GLU A 547 22.11 -13.80 19.79
CA GLU A 547 21.77 -13.32 18.42
C GLU A 547 22.90 -12.46 17.83
N ALA A 548 23.61 -11.69 18.67
CA ALA A 548 24.77 -10.89 18.26
C ALA A 548 25.90 -11.72 17.62
N PHE A 549 26.14 -12.94 18.09
CA PHE A 549 27.12 -13.84 17.47
C PHE A 549 26.74 -14.18 16.03
N TYR A 550 25.48 -14.55 15.80
CA TYR A 550 24.98 -14.91 14.47
C TYR A 550 24.95 -13.70 13.52
N ALA A 551 24.60 -12.53 14.05
CA ALA A 551 24.69 -11.26 13.33
C ALA A 551 26.11 -10.88 12.93
N VAL A 552 27.11 -11.15 13.77
CA VAL A 552 28.51 -10.98 13.40
C VAL A 552 28.93 -12.06 12.39
N LEU A 553 28.45 -13.29 12.49
CA LEU A 553 28.84 -14.36 11.58
C LEU A 553 28.37 -14.13 10.13
N ASP A 554 27.12 -13.70 9.96
CA ASP A 554 26.53 -13.37 8.65
C ASP A 554 25.67 -12.10 8.75
N PRO A 555 26.27 -10.90 8.68
CA PRO A 555 25.56 -9.65 8.96
C PRO A 555 24.43 -9.38 7.98
N SER A 556 24.67 -9.55 6.69
CA SER A 556 23.63 -9.32 5.67
C SER A 556 22.55 -10.41 5.74
N GLY A 557 22.92 -11.68 5.91
CA GLY A 557 21.97 -12.77 6.12
C GLY A 557 21.05 -12.56 7.32
N TYR A 558 21.63 -12.15 8.45
CA TYR A 558 20.89 -11.88 9.67
C TYR A 558 19.91 -10.71 9.52
N LEU A 559 20.33 -9.60 8.90
CA LEU A 559 19.43 -8.47 8.63
C LEU A 559 18.26 -8.89 7.74
N MET A 560 18.50 -9.70 6.71
CA MET A 560 17.45 -10.22 5.83
C MET A 560 16.47 -11.12 6.59
N GLU A 561 16.94 -12.01 7.46
CA GLU A 561 16.09 -12.84 8.32
C GLU A 561 15.13 -11.98 9.16
N LYS A 562 15.60 -10.81 9.62
CA LYS A 562 14.78 -9.85 10.38
C LYS A 562 13.98 -8.87 9.51
N GLY A 563 13.92 -9.08 8.19
CA GLY A 563 13.17 -8.25 7.25
C GLY A 563 13.77 -6.85 7.02
N LEU A 564 15.07 -6.70 7.24
CA LEU A 564 15.80 -5.44 7.07
C LEU A 564 16.67 -5.49 5.82
N THR A 565 16.71 -4.38 5.08
CA THR A 565 17.53 -4.25 3.87
C THR A 565 19.03 -4.25 4.20
N PRO A 566 19.83 -5.13 3.61
CA PRO A 566 21.30 -5.10 3.69
C PRO A 566 21.89 -3.82 3.12
N ARG A 567 23.02 -3.36 3.67
CA ARG A 567 23.70 -2.15 3.21
C ARG A 567 24.11 -2.22 1.74
N SER A 568 24.51 -3.39 1.25
CA SER A 568 24.98 -3.56 -0.15
C SER A 568 23.96 -3.11 -1.20
N LEU A 569 22.67 -3.05 -0.84
CA LEU A 569 21.58 -2.60 -1.70
C LEU A 569 21.24 -1.10 -1.55
N TYR A 570 21.74 -0.40 -0.53
CA TYR A 570 21.56 1.06 -0.40
C TYR A 570 22.24 1.83 -1.53
N ASP A 571 23.34 1.29 -2.06
CA ASP A 571 24.07 1.87 -3.19
C ASP A 571 23.50 1.44 -4.56
N LEU A 572 22.29 0.88 -4.60
CA LEU A 572 21.60 0.58 -5.84
C LEU A 572 21.53 1.83 -6.72
N THR A 573 22.14 1.79 -7.90
CA THR A 573 22.09 2.85 -8.89
C THR A 573 21.36 2.33 -10.12
N ILE A 574 20.51 3.18 -10.73
CA ILE A 574 19.75 2.83 -11.93
C ILE A 574 20.09 3.87 -12.99
N SER A 575 20.37 3.40 -14.20
CA SER A 575 20.40 4.22 -15.40
C SER A 575 19.48 3.62 -16.45
N ALA A 576 18.89 4.48 -17.27
CA ALA A 576 18.10 4.10 -18.42
C ALA A 576 18.55 4.93 -19.62
N ASP A 577 18.79 4.28 -20.77
CA ASP A 577 19.11 4.96 -22.02
C ASP A 577 17.95 4.77 -23.02
N PRO A 578 17.07 5.77 -23.17
CA PRO A 578 15.85 5.65 -23.98
C PRO A 578 15.96 6.18 -25.42
N GLY A 579 16.98 6.96 -25.78
CA GLY A 579 16.88 7.86 -26.95
C GLY A 579 15.77 8.93 -26.77
N GLU A 580 15.46 9.72 -27.81
CA GLU A 580 14.27 10.59 -27.79
C GLU A 580 13.01 9.76 -28.06
N ILE A 581 12.08 9.73 -27.11
CA ILE A 581 10.79 9.03 -27.23
C ILE A 581 9.66 10.05 -27.35
N PHE A 582 8.82 9.87 -28.37
CA PHE A 582 7.63 10.67 -28.62
C PHE A 582 6.36 9.89 -28.28
N ALA A 583 5.33 10.61 -27.84
CA ALA A 583 4.00 10.09 -27.64
C ALA A 583 3.46 9.53 -28.96
N GLY A 584 2.74 8.41 -28.90
CA GLY A 584 2.20 7.80 -30.11
C GLY A 584 2.98 6.59 -30.65
N ASP A 585 4.28 6.49 -30.37
CA ASP A 585 5.17 5.49 -30.97
C ASP A 585 5.64 4.41 -29.96
N PRO A 586 5.71 3.13 -30.37
CA PRO A 586 6.39 2.08 -29.60
C PRO A 586 7.88 2.41 -29.38
N ALA A 587 8.43 2.03 -28.22
CA ALA A 587 9.83 2.30 -27.88
C ALA A 587 10.47 1.20 -27.01
N ASP A 588 11.77 1.00 -27.15
CA ASP A 588 12.57 0.10 -26.31
C ASP A 588 13.55 0.90 -25.44
N ILE A 589 13.61 0.60 -24.14
CA ILE A 589 14.48 1.30 -23.18
C ILE A 589 15.41 0.31 -22.49
N THR A 590 16.72 0.54 -22.57
CA THR A 590 17.68 -0.29 -21.83
C THR A 590 17.82 0.23 -20.40
N VAL A 591 17.62 -0.65 -19.41
CA VAL A 591 17.72 -0.37 -17.98
C VAL A 591 18.92 -1.11 -17.40
N ASN A 592 19.77 -0.38 -16.66
CA ASN A 592 20.91 -0.93 -15.94
C ASN A 592 20.83 -0.53 -14.47
N ALA A 593 20.69 -1.53 -13.61
CA ALA A 593 20.76 -1.46 -12.16
C ALA A 593 22.09 -2.03 -11.68
N THR A 594 22.83 -1.30 -10.84
CA THR A 594 24.10 -1.76 -10.30
C THR A 594 24.17 -1.56 -8.79
N ALA A 595 24.54 -2.62 -8.07
CA ALA A 595 24.87 -2.64 -6.65
C ALA A 595 25.82 -3.83 -6.38
N GLU A 596 26.56 -3.81 -5.28
CA GLU A 596 27.43 -4.94 -4.92
C GLU A 596 26.57 -6.19 -4.60
N GLY A 597 26.92 -7.33 -5.19
CA GLY A 597 26.17 -8.57 -4.99
C GLY A 597 24.78 -8.60 -5.64
N ILE A 598 24.39 -7.59 -6.44
CA ILE A 598 23.04 -7.47 -7.01
C ILE A 598 22.60 -8.69 -7.83
N GLY A 599 23.54 -9.38 -8.48
CA GLY A 599 23.27 -10.57 -9.29
C GLY A 599 22.81 -11.79 -8.50
N ASN A 600 22.87 -11.74 -7.16
CA ASN A 600 22.36 -12.81 -6.30
C ASN A 600 20.86 -12.68 -6.01
N TYR A 601 20.23 -11.59 -6.45
CA TYR A 601 18.84 -11.26 -6.13
C TYR A 601 17.96 -11.31 -7.38
N ASN A 602 16.65 -11.43 -7.13
CA ASN A 602 15.63 -11.33 -8.15
C ASN A 602 15.33 -9.83 -8.42
N VAL A 603 15.72 -9.31 -9.57
CA VAL A 603 15.64 -7.87 -9.86
C VAL A 603 14.61 -7.63 -10.95
N ILE A 604 13.56 -6.89 -10.61
CA ILE A 604 12.43 -6.62 -11.49
C ILE A 604 12.38 -5.13 -11.79
N ALA A 605 12.02 -4.77 -13.01
CA ALA A 605 11.77 -3.39 -13.38
C ALA A 605 10.42 -3.22 -14.07
N CYS A 606 9.84 -2.02 -13.96
CA CYS A 606 8.63 -1.64 -14.68
C CYS A 606 8.60 -0.13 -15.00
N LEU A 607 7.87 0.23 -16.05
CA LEU A 607 7.55 1.62 -16.37
C LEU A 607 6.29 2.05 -15.62
N GLU A 608 6.33 3.21 -14.98
CA GLU A 608 5.22 3.75 -14.21
C GLU A 608 5.04 5.25 -14.47
N LYS A 609 3.78 5.71 -14.43
CA LYS A 609 3.42 7.14 -14.33
C LYS A 609 2.26 7.27 -13.34
N ASP A 610 2.39 8.20 -12.40
CA ASP A 610 1.36 8.50 -11.38
C ASP A 610 0.83 7.29 -10.59
N GLY A 611 1.69 6.28 -10.32
CA GLY A 611 1.30 5.06 -9.60
C GLY A 611 0.64 3.98 -10.46
N ILE A 612 0.49 4.21 -11.76
CA ILE A 612 -0.06 3.25 -12.72
C ILE A 612 1.11 2.63 -13.50
N LYS A 613 1.18 1.30 -13.50
CA LYS A 613 2.17 0.55 -14.30
C LYS A 613 1.73 0.52 -15.77
N TYR A 614 2.62 0.93 -16.67
CA TYR A 614 2.43 0.98 -18.13
C TYR A 614 3.27 -0.09 -18.85
N SER A 615 3.91 -0.98 -18.10
CA SER A 615 4.55 -2.17 -18.64
C SER A 615 4.34 -3.35 -17.70
N ASP A 616 4.39 -4.56 -18.24
CA ASP A 616 4.63 -5.74 -17.42
C ASP A 616 5.96 -5.60 -16.67
N GLU A 617 6.06 -6.32 -15.56
CA GLU A 617 7.29 -6.50 -14.81
C GLU A 617 8.26 -7.37 -15.63
N PHE A 618 9.50 -6.91 -15.79
CA PHE A 618 10.53 -7.66 -16.48
C PHE A 618 11.78 -7.80 -15.64
N GLN A 619 12.43 -8.96 -15.82
CA GLN A 619 13.59 -9.38 -15.04
C GLN A 619 14.87 -8.74 -15.59
N LEU A 620 15.65 -8.11 -14.72
CA LEU A 620 17.00 -7.66 -15.01
C LEU A 620 17.98 -8.80 -14.72
N ILE A 621 18.64 -9.31 -15.75
CA ILE A 621 19.63 -10.38 -15.61
C ILE A 621 20.98 -9.73 -15.32
N ASN A 622 21.57 -10.06 -14.17
CA ASN A 622 22.79 -9.41 -13.66
C ASN A 622 22.67 -7.87 -13.59
N GLY A 623 21.47 -7.37 -13.29
CA GLY A 623 21.20 -5.94 -13.21
C GLY A 623 20.91 -5.25 -14.55
N THR A 624 20.88 -5.96 -15.69
CA THR A 624 20.56 -5.34 -16.99
C THR A 624 19.33 -5.96 -17.65
N GLY A 625 18.50 -5.14 -18.29
CA GLY A 625 17.32 -5.58 -19.06
C GLY A 625 16.77 -4.49 -19.98
N THR A 626 15.76 -4.83 -20.79
CA THR A 626 15.13 -3.91 -21.75
C THR A 626 13.62 -3.86 -21.50
N VAL A 627 13.07 -2.65 -21.36
CA VAL A 627 11.63 -2.38 -21.39
C VAL A 627 11.20 -2.29 -22.85
N SER A 628 10.23 -3.08 -23.28
CA SER A 628 9.57 -2.87 -24.59
C SER A 628 8.18 -2.28 -24.37
N ILE A 629 7.94 -1.10 -24.93
CA ILE A 629 6.69 -0.36 -24.84
C ILE A 629 5.90 -0.65 -26.11
N SER A 630 4.91 -1.52 -26.03
CA SER A 630 4.03 -1.87 -27.16
C SER A 630 2.76 -1.03 -27.25
N GLU A 631 2.42 -0.32 -26.17
CA GLU A 631 1.25 0.55 -26.08
C GLU A 631 1.59 2.00 -26.38
N THR A 632 0.60 2.73 -26.89
CA THR A 632 0.72 4.14 -27.22
C THR A 632 0.83 4.97 -25.94
N LEU A 633 2.00 5.53 -25.65
CA LEU A 633 2.19 6.40 -24.49
C LEU A 633 1.76 7.83 -24.82
N GLU A 634 1.15 8.49 -23.83
CA GLU A 634 0.95 9.93 -23.85
C GLU A 634 2.22 10.66 -23.44
N ALA A 635 2.39 11.91 -23.88
CA ALA A 635 3.47 12.75 -23.41
C ALA A 635 3.37 12.98 -21.90
N GLY A 636 4.52 13.18 -21.28
CA GLY A 636 4.61 13.43 -19.85
C GLY A 636 5.78 12.72 -19.20
N GLN A 637 5.86 12.88 -17.88
CA GLN A 637 6.94 12.37 -17.06
C GLN A 637 6.56 11.00 -16.49
N TYR A 638 7.36 10.01 -16.83
CA TYR A 638 7.31 8.63 -16.34
C TYR A 638 8.50 8.38 -15.42
N ARG A 639 8.52 7.21 -14.81
CA ARG A 639 9.65 6.69 -14.06
C ARG A 639 9.81 5.21 -14.33
N ILE A 640 11.06 4.77 -14.41
CA ILE A 640 11.39 3.35 -14.38
C ILE A 640 11.69 3.00 -12.93
N ILE A 641 10.93 2.07 -12.39
CA ILE A 641 11.10 1.53 -11.05
C ILE A 641 11.89 0.24 -11.19
N VAL A 642 12.90 0.05 -10.35
CA VAL A 642 13.63 -1.21 -10.19
C VAL A 642 13.50 -1.65 -8.75
N ASP A 643 12.95 -2.85 -8.59
CA ASP A 643 12.74 -3.53 -7.33
C ASP A 643 13.68 -4.73 -7.23
N VAL A 644 14.31 -4.89 -6.07
CA VAL A 644 15.21 -6.01 -5.76
C VAL A 644 14.55 -6.88 -4.71
N TYR A 645 14.37 -8.16 -5.01
CA TYR A 645 13.72 -9.15 -4.18
C TYR A 645 14.67 -10.28 -3.78
N ASP A 646 14.45 -10.81 -2.57
CA ASP A 646 14.90 -12.16 -2.19
C ASP A 646 13.67 -13.01 -1.91
N GLY A 647 13.43 -14.02 -2.76
CA GLY A 647 12.15 -14.71 -2.84
C GLY A 647 10.99 -13.72 -3.07
N ASP A 648 10.08 -13.63 -2.11
CA ASP A 648 8.89 -12.76 -2.14
C ASP A 648 9.07 -11.45 -1.34
N ILE A 649 10.26 -11.22 -0.75
CA ILE A 649 10.52 -10.06 0.12
C ILE A 649 11.17 -8.95 -0.72
N LEU A 650 10.55 -7.77 -0.75
CA LEU A 650 11.12 -6.57 -1.36
C LEU A 650 12.25 -6.02 -0.47
N LEU A 651 13.48 -6.08 -0.97
CA LEU A 651 14.67 -5.61 -0.26
C LEU A 651 14.98 -4.14 -0.55
N ALA A 652 14.87 -3.71 -1.81
CA ALA A 652 15.14 -2.33 -2.21
C ALA A 652 14.27 -1.93 -3.42
N SER A 653 13.89 -0.65 -3.50
CA SER A 653 13.20 -0.07 -4.64
C SER A 653 13.81 1.28 -4.96
N LYS A 654 14.06 1.55 -6.25
CA LYS A 654 14.54 2.86 -6.69
C LYS A 654 13.97 3.20 -8.05
N ALA A 655 13.82 4.50 -8.31
CA ALA A 655 13.21 5.00 -9.54
C ALA A 655 14.14 6.00 -10.26
N VAL A 656 14.14 5.96 -11.59
CA VAL A 656 14.79 6.96 -12.45
C VAL A 656 13.75 7.63 -13.36
N PRO A 657 13.73 8.97 -13.49
CA PRO A 657 12.75 9.67 -14.31
C PRO A 657 13.00 9.43 -15.81
N LEU A 658 11.91 9.43 -16.57
CA LEU A 658 11.87 9.29 -18.03
C LEU A 658 10.86 10.30 -18.61
N LEU A 659 11.21 11.02 -19.68
CA LEU A 659 10.31 12.00 -20.31
C LEU A 659 9.87 11.53 -21.70
N ILE A 660 8.55 11.45 -21.91
CA ILE A 660 7.93 11.22 -23.23
C ILE A 660 7.46 12.57 -23.78
N LYS A 661 7.84 12.92 -25.02
CA LYS A 661 7.56 14.22 -25.66
C LYS A 661 6.33 14.18 -26.57
N GLU A 662 5.64 15.30 -26.75
CA GLU A 662 4.53 15.39 -27.73
C GLU A 662 5.07 15.48 -29.17
N ASP A 663 4.43 14.81 -30.13
CA ASP A 663 4.74 14.91 -31.57
C ASP A 663 3.78 15.87 -32.29
N TYR A 664 4.29 17.02 -32.72
CA TYR A 664 3.52 18.03 -33.48
C TYR A 664 3.68 17.89 -35.01
N SER A 665 4.46 16.91 -35.48
CA SER A 665 4.65 16.65 -36.92
C SER A 665 3.46 15.91 -37.54
N LYS A 666 2.66 15.21 -36.73
CA LYS A 666 1.46 14.47 -37.18
C LYS A 666 0.24 14.89 -36.36
N LEU A 667 -0.75 15.51 -36.99
CA LEU A 667 -1.95 15.97 -36.29
C LEU A 667 -3.15 15.04 -36.55
N PRO A 668 -3.87 14.59 -35.51
CA PRO A 668 -5.07 13.76 -35.68
C PRO A 668 -6.27 14.61 -36.10
N PHE A 669 -7.20 14.01 -36.85
CA PHE A 669 -8.49 14.61 -37.17
C PHE A 669 -9.64 13.59 -37.20
N ILE A 670 -10.85 14.06 -36.94
CA ILE A 670 -12.08 13.26 -37.09
C ILE A 670 -12.93 13.80 -38.23
N LEU A 671 -13.75 12.94 -38.83
CA LEU A 671 -14.85 13.37 -39.71
C LEU A 671 -16.09 13.66 -38.87
N ARG A 672 -16.83 14.71 -39.24
CA ARG A 672 -18.13 15.03 -38.67
C ARG A 672 -19.17 14.85 -39.77
N ASN A 673 -20.20 14.06 -39.46
CA ASN A 673 -21.34 13.80 -40.31
C ASN A 673 -22.59 14.45 -39.74
N GLU A 674 -23.48 14.92 -40.62
CA GLU A 674 -24.75 15.55 -40.29
C GLU A 674 -25.92 14.90 -41.04
N ASN A 675 -27.07 14.81 -40.37
CA ASN A 675 -28.30 14.23 -40.93
C ASN A 675 -29.20 15.30 -41.55
N PHE A 676 -29.20 15.39 -42.88
CA PHE A 676 -30.12 16.24 -43.62
C PHE A 676 -31.39 15.48 -44.05
N ALA A 677 -32.40 16.24 -44.50
CA ALA A 677 -33.70 15.69 -44.88
C ALA A 677 -33.63 14.56 -45.92
N PHE A 678 -32.68 14.63 -46.87
CA PHE A 678 -32.53 13.63 -47.93
C PHE A 678 -31.56 12.49 -47.57
N HIS A 679 -30.46 12.78 -46.85
CA HIS A 679 -29.44 11.81 -46.44
C HIS A 679 -28.52 12.36 -45.35
N GLU A 680 -27.73 11.49 -44.74
CA GLU A 680 -26.55 11.88 -43.97
C GLU A 680 -25.35 12.18 -44.89
N ARG A 681 -24.55 13.18 -44.53
CA ARG A 681 -23.35 13.60 -45.26
C ARG A 681 -22.20 13.91 -44.31
N THR A 682 -20.97 13.79 -44.79
CA THR A 682 -19.80 14.40 -44.15
C THR A 682 -19.73 15.88 -44.52
N ASP A 683 -20.09 16.73 -43.56
CA ASP A 683 -20.14 18.19 -43.68
C ASP A 683 -18.87 18.86 -43.16
N ALA A 684 -18.08 18.22 -42.29
CA ALA A 684 -16.80 18.78 -41.88
C ALA A 684 -15.76 17.71 -41.49
N LEU A 685 -14.52 18.16 -41.32
CA LEU A 685 -13.50 17.46 -40.53
C LEU A 685 -12.89 18.39 -39.51
N ILE A 686 -12.41 17.82 -38.41
CA ILE A 686 -11.95 18.56 -37.24
C ILE A 686 -10.56 18.05 -36.87
N ILE A 687 -9.53 18.87 -37.11
CA ILE A 687 -8.14 18.58 -36.77
C ILE A 687 -7.87 19.09 -35.35
N ASP A 688 -7.35 18.23 -34.48
CA ASP A 688 -6.86 18.64 -33.17
C ASP A 688 -5.41 19.11 -33.29
N ALA A 689 -5.19 20.43 -33.23
CA ALA A 689 -3.87 21.03 -33.36
C ALA A 689 -3.01 20.88 -32.10
N LYS A 690 -3.54 20.28 -31.01
CA LYS A 690 -2.91 20.12 -29.69
C LYS A 690 -2.51 21.43 -28.99
N LYS A 691 -2.74 22.57 -29.64
CA LYS A 691 -2.45 23.93 -29.17
C LYS A 691 -3.55 24.87 -29.62
N GLU A 692 -3.72 25.98 -28.91
CA GLU A 692 -4.56 27.08 -29.42
C GLU A 692 -3.94 27.68 -30.67
N VAL A 693 -4.64 27.55 -31.79
CA VAL A 693 -4.32 28.12 -33.10
C VAL A 693 -5.01 29.48 -33.25
N ILE A 694 -4.35 30.41 -33.94
CA ILE A 694 -4.91 31.71 -34.28
C ILE A 694 -5.77 31.55 -35.55
N GLY A 695 -7.09 31.73 -35.44
CA GLY A 695 -8.01 31.51 -36.57
C GLY A 695 -7.71 32.40 -37.78
N SER A 696 -7.34 33.66 -37.54
CA SER A 696 -7.00 34.60 -38.62
C SER A 696 -5.73 34.27 -39.42
N SER A 697 -4.92 33.30 -38.99
CA SER A 697 -3.76 32.82 -39.75
C SER A 697 -4.10 31.72 -40.77
N LEU A 698 -5.32 31.17 -40.72
CA LEU A 698 -5.75 30.08 -41.60
C LEU A 698 -6.31 30.63 -42.92
N ASN A 699 -5.96 30.01 -44.04
CA ASN A 699 -6.51 30.34 -45.35
C ASN A 699 -6.96 29.07 -46.07
N ILE A 700 -8.15 29.08 -46.67
CA ILE A 700 -8.69 27.95 -47.44
C ILE A 700 -7.70 27.45 -48.52
N SER A 701 -6.95 28.36 -49.16
CA SER A 701 -5.99 28.04 -50.21
C SER A 701 -4.81 27.17 -49.75
N ASP A 702 -4.58 27.08 -48.44
CA ASP A 702 -3.50 26.26 -47.88
C ASP A 702 -3.90 24.79 -47.71
N TRP A 703 -5.17 24.46 -47.97
CA TRP A 703 -5.74 23.14 -47.71
C TRP A 703 -6.32 22.51 -48.97
N SER A 704 -6.19 21.19 -49.06
CA SER A 704 -6.95 20.38 -50.00
C SER A 704 -7.41 19.09 -49.34
N ALA A 705 -8.62 18.67 -49.71
CA ALA A 705 -9.24 17.45 -49.22
C ALA A 705 -9.51 16.49 -50.37
N HIS A 706 -9.21 15.22 -50.15
CA HIS A 706 -9.52 14.13 -51.06
C HIS A 706 -10.23 13.03 -50.30
N VAL A 707 -11.34 12.51 -50.83
CA VAL A 707 -12.09 11.43 -50.20
C VAL A 707 -12.11 10.20 -51.10
N ARG A 708 -11.85 9.05 -50.49
CA ARG A 708 -12.09 7.73 -51.06
C ARG A 708 -13.22 7.07 -50.27
N ALA A 709 -14.39 6.98 -50.88
CA ALA A 709 -15.57 6.36 -50.29
C ALA A 709 -15.78 4.95 -50.88
N THR A 710 -15.71 3.94 -50.02
CA THR A 710 -15.91 2.52 -50.37
C THR A 710 -17.08 1.94 -49.59
N ARG A 711 -17.74 0.88 -50.07
CA ARG A 711 -18.81 0.25 -49.27
C ARG A 711 -18.23 -0.51 -48.09
N ILE A 712 -18.82 -0.37 -46.90
CA ILE A 712 -18.41 -1.13 -45.70
C ILE A 712 -18.47 -2.64 -45.95
N VAL A 713 -19.54 -3.11 -46.59
CA VAL A 713 -19.75 -4.55 -46.85
C VAL A 713 -19.04 -5.07 -48.11
N ASP A 714 -18.51 -4.18 -48.95
CA ASP A 714 -17.71 -4.52 -50.13
C ASP A 714 -16.68 -3.41 -50.41
N PRO A 715 -15.52 -3.43 -49.72
CA PRO A 715 -14.50 -2.40 -49.86
C PRO A 715 -13.90 -2.32 -51.28
N SER A 716 -14.13 -3.31 -52.13
CA SER A 716 -13.68 -3.30 -53.53
C SER A 716 -14.51 -2.37 -54.41
N TYR A 717 -15.75 -2.07 -53.99
CA TYR A 717 -16.61 -1.11 -54.64
C TYR A 717 -16.25 0.30 -54.15
N VAL A 718 -15.64 1.07 -55.05
CA VAL A 718 -15.33 2.49 -54.85
C VAL A 718 -16.46 3.30 -55.47
N TRP A 719 -17.24 3.97 -54.62
CA TRP A 719 -18.30 4.85 -55.09
C TRP A 719 -17.73 6.19 -55.59
N TYR A 720 -16.80 6.75 -54.82
CA TYR A 720 -16.14 8.02 -55.12
C TYR A 720 -14.68 7.99 -54.71
N ASP A 721 -13.81 8.57 -55.52
CA ASP A 721 -12.36 8.68 -55.31
C ASP A 721 -11.89 9.97 -55.98
N GLY A 722 -11.88 11.06 -55.22
CA GLY A 722 -11.68 12.38 -55.79
C GLY A 722 -11.63 13.52 -54.78
N PRO A 723 -11.49 14.76 -55.27
CA PRO A 723 -11.38 15.95 -54.42
C PRO A 723 -12.72 16.31 -53.75
N ARG A 724 -12.66 16.78 -52.50
CA ARG A 724 -13.79 17.39 -51.80
C ARG A 724 -13.61 18.91 -51.76
N GLU A 725 -14.64 19.66 -52.16
CA GLU A 725 -14.64 21.12 -52.09
C GLU A 725 -14.67 21.59 -50.64
N ILE A 726 -13.71 22.44 -50.26
CA ILE A 726 -13.64 23.13 -48.96
C ILE A 726 -14.29 24.50 -49.13
N ILE A 727 -15.30 24.80 -48.30
CA ILE A 727 -16.01 26.09 -48.33
C ILE A 727 -15.57 27.05 -47.23
N ASP A 728 -15.02 26.53 -46.12
CA ASP A 728 -14.45 27.34 -45.05
C ASP A 728 -13.36 26.59 -44.28
N VAL A 729 -12.45 27.35 -43.65
CA VAL A 729 -11.47 26.85 -42.69
C VAL A 729 -11.35 27.82 -41.53
N TYR A 730 -11.66 27.37 -40.32
CA TYR A 730 -11.65 28.20 -39.13
C TYR A 730 -11.26 27.40 -37.89
N VAL A 731 -11.14 28.07 -36.74
CA VAL A 731 -10.88 27.40 -35.46
C VAL A 731 -12.12 27.34 -34.59
N SER A 732 -12.28 26.21 -33.90
CA SER A 732 -13.30 25.93 -32.91
C SER A 732 -12.67 25.69 -31.54
N LYS A 733 -13.42 26.07 -30.49
CA LYS A 733 -13.05 25.82 -29.09
C LYS A 733 -13.52 24.46 -28.59
N VAL A 734 -14.38 23.80 -29.35
CA VAL A 734 -14.91 22.47 -29.07
C VAL A 734 -14.46 21.52 -30.16
N ASN A 735 -14.37 20.22 -29.85
CA ASN A 735 -14.04 19.19 -30.84
C ASN A 735 -15.26 18.87 -31.74
N ASP A 736 -15.81 19.93 -32.34
CA ASP A 736 -16.97 19.93 -33.23
C ASP A 736 -16.92 21.20 -34.08
N VAL A 737 -17.77 21.31 -35.13
CA VAL A 737 -17.85 22.50 -35.99
C VAL A 737 -18.01 23.78 -35.17
N GLY A 738 -18.83 23.76 -34.12
CA GLY A 738 -18.93 24.86 -33.15
C GLY A 738 -19.22 26.22 -33.79
N TYR A 739 -18.83 27.30 -33.10
CA TYR A 739 -18.83 28.64 -33.67
C TYR A 739 -17.39 29.06 -33.98
N PRO A 740 -17.11 29.65 -35.16
CA PRO A 740 -15.81 30.21 -35.47
C PRO A 740 -15.32 31.17 -34.37
N SER A 741 -14.05 31.06 -34.00
CA SER A 741 -13.43 31.87 -32.95
C SER A 741 -12.11 32.51 -33.39
N ASP A 742 -11.65 33.52 -32.64
CA ASP A 742 -10.34 34.17 -32.88
C ASP A 742 -9.18 33.21 -32.59
N THR A 743 -9.33 32.37 -31.56
CA THR A 743 -8.41 31.27 -31.23
C THR A 743 -9.19 30.01 -30.87
N GLY A 744 -8.61 28.85 -31.17
CA GLY A 744 -9.19 27.54 -30.84
C GLY A 744 -8.20 26.42 -31.05
N GLN A 745 -8.37 25.32 -30.32
CA GLN A 745 -7.51 24.14 -30.44
C GLN A 745 -7.83 23.33 -31.71
N TYR A 746 -9.08 23.37 -32.15
CA TYR A 746 -9.55 22.53 -33.23
C TYR A 746 -9.64 23.35 -34.52
N ILE A 747 -9.02 22.87 -35.59
CA ILE A 747 -9.16 23.45 -36.92
C ILE A 747 -10.27 22.70 -37.63
N VAL A 748 -11.32 23.41 -38.01
CA VAL A 748 -12.46 22.88 -38.76
C VAL A 748 -12.24 23.16 -40.24
N ILE A 749 -12.29 22.13 -41.07
CA ILE A 749 -12.38 22.27 -42.53
C ILE A 749 -13.82 21.90 -42.92
N ASP A 750 -14.55 22.89 -43.40
CA ASP A 750 -15.98 22.85 -43.64
C ASP A 750 -16.28 22.53 -45.12
N PHE A 751 -17.33 21.75 -45.36
CA PHE A 751 -17.72 21.25 -46.68
C PHE A 751 -19.19 21.61 -47.00
N PRO A 752 -19.60 21.66 -48.29
CA PRO A 752 -20.98 21.92 -48.66
C PRO A 752 -22.02 20.97 -48.02
N ASP A 753 -23.02 21.53 -47.32
CA ASP A 753 -24.18 20.84 -46.74
C ASP A 753 -25.01 20.06 -47.78
N VAL A 754 -25.03 20.53 -49.03
CA VAL A 754 -25.73 19.91 -50.15
C VAL A 754 -24.81 19.82 -51.35
N GLY A 755 -24.83 18.67 -52.02
CA GLY A 755 -24.03 18.43 -53.23
C GLY A 755 -24.40 17.10 -53.87
N TRP A 756 -24.22 17.00 -55.18
CA TRP A 756 -24.51 15.79 -55.98
C TRP A 756 -23.19 15.28 -56.57
N ASP A 757 -22.90 13.99 -56.40
CA ASP A 757 -21.68 13.33 -56.89
C ASP A 757 -20.36 13.99 -56.42
N ASP A 758 -20.32 14.50 -55.19
CA ASP A 758 -19.21 15.29 -54.64
C ASP A 758 -18.41 14.59 -53.53
N GLY A 759 -18.62 13.28 -53.34
CA GLY A 759 -17.90 12.49 -52.34
C GLY A 759 -18.42 12.61 -50.90
N GLY A 760 -19.34 13.54 -50.61
CA GLY A 760 -19.80 13.82 -49.25
C GLY A 760 -20.88 12.88 -48.71
N TYR A 761 -21.37 11.94 -49.52
CA TYR A 761 -22.43 11.01 -49.14
C TYR A 761 -21.89 9.93 -48.21
N THR A 762 -22.67 9.54 -47.19
CA THR A 762 -22.31 8.40 -46.32
C THR A 762 -22.97 7.09 -46.76
N ASN A 763 -23.88 7.12 -47.74
CA ASN A 763 -24.55 5.94 -48.29
C ASN A 763 -25.06 6.16 -49.72
N ASP A 764 -25.17 5.08 -50.48
CA ASP A 764 -25.85 5.03 -51.78
C ASP A 764 -26.35 3.61 -52.12
N GLY A 765 -27.46 3.53 -52.86
CA GLY A 765 -27.98 2.26 -53.37
C GLY A 765 -28.25 1.21 -52.29
N GLY A 766 -28.51 1.64 -51.06
CA GLY A 766 -28.76 0.77 -49.91
C GLY A 766 -27.55 0.33 -49.10
N TYR A 767 -26.38 0.86 -49.42
CA TYR A 767 -25.13 0.53 -48.76
C TYR A 767 -24.49 1.77 -48.14
N THR A 768 -23.94 1.60 -46.95
CA THR A 768 -23.16 2.61 -46.21
C THR A 768 -21.70 2.58 -46.64
N PHE A 769 -21.09 3.76 -46.66
CA PHE A 769 -19.70 3.96 -47.05
C PHE A 769 -18.76 4.07 -45.85
N ASP A 770 -17.55 3.54 -46.02
CA ASP A 770 -16.35 3.88 -45.28
C ASP A 770 -15.59 4.94 -46.10
N SER A 771 -15.59 6.17 -45.58
CA SER A 771 -15.00 7.34 -46.22
C SER A 771 -13.65 7.66 -45.60
N GLN A 772 -12.61 7.52 -46.41
CA GLN A 772 -11.23 7.81 -46.02
C GLN A 772 -10.81 9.13 -46.63
N TYR A 773 -10.57 10.13 -45.78
CA TYR A 773 -10.13 11.46 -46.17
C TYR A 773 -8.61 11.58 -46.06
N THR A 774 -8.02 12.21 -47.07
CA THR A 774 -6.64 12.66 -47.07
C THR A 774 -6.63 14.17 -47.11
N ILE A 775 -6.03 14.80 -46.10
CA ILE A 775 -5.86 16.25 -46.02
C ILE A 775 -4.41 16.60 -46.28
N THR A 776 -4.20 17.56 -47.18
CA THR A 776 -2.89 18.11 -47.47
C THR A 776 -2.85 19.58 -47.09
N PHE A 777 -1.85 19.95 -46.28
CA PHE A 777 -1.53 21.33 -45.98
C PHE A 777 -0.34 21.77 -46.82
N SER A 778 -0.52 22.80 -47.63
CA SER A 778 0.54 23.42 -48.46
C SER A 778 1.00 24.79 -47.93
N GLY A 779 0.45 25.24 -46.80
CA GLY A 779 0.91 26.44 -46.11
C GLY A 779 2.29 26.25 -45.48
N THR A 780 2.92 27.34 -45.06
CA THR A 780 4.28 27.28 -44.50
C THR A 780 4.32 26.84 -43.04
N HIS A 781 3.31 27.20 -42.25
CA HIS A 781 3.13 26.86 -40.83
C HIS A 781 1.71 27.25 -40.38
N ILE A 782 1.31 26.78 -39.20
CA ILE A 782 0.12 27.16 -38.47
C ILE A 782 0.56 27.95 -37.23
N ASP A 783 0.10 29.19 -37.08
CA ASP A 783 0.46 30.05 -35.95
C ASP A 783 -0.37 29.71 -34.71
N CYS A 784 0.31 29.55 -33.57
CA CYS A 784 -0.30 29.30 -32.27
C CYS A 784 -0.39 30.58 -31.44
N ALA A 785 -1.39 30.66 -30.56
CA ALA A 785 -1.63 31.79 -29.67
C ALA A 785 -0.47 32.02 -28.67
N ASP A 786 0.31 30.99 -28.37
CA ASP A 786 1.51 31.05 -27.52
C ASP A 786 2.76 31.61 -28.23
N GLY A 787 2.62 31.99 -29.52
CA GLY A 787 3.71 32.50 -30.36
C GLY A 787 4.58 31.40 -31.00
N THR A 788 4.25 30.13 -30.80
CA THR A 788 4.90 29.01 -31.50
C THR A 788 4.25 28.73 -32.85
N GLN A 789 4.92 27.91 -33.67
CA GLN A 789 4.47 27.54 -35.01
C GLN A 789 4.44 26.02 -35.13
N ILE A 790 3.36 25.48 -35.69
CA ILE A 790 3.26 24.06 -36.05
C ILE A 790 3.52 23.93 -37.55
N ILE A 791 4.36 22.97 -37.93
CA ILE A 791 4.61 22.61 -39.32
C ILE A 791 4.18 21.14 -39.46
N PRO A 792 2.91 20.87 -39.81
CA PRO A 792 2.43 19.50 -39.89
C PRO A 792 3.01 18.82 -41.14
N GLU A 793 3.62 17.65 -40.95
CA GLU A 793 4.10 16.79 -42.03
C GLU A 793 3.00 15.82 -42.51
N ALA A 794 2.07 15.44 -41.62
CA ALA A 794 0.94 14.58 -41.95
C ALA A 794 -0.29 14.84 -41.07
N PHE A 795 -1.45 14.41 -41.57
CA PHE A 795 -2.71 14.37 -40.83
C PHE A 795 -3.25 12.93 -40.79
N VAL A 796 -3.80 12.53 -39.65
CA VAL A 796 -4.27 11.15 -39.44
C VAL A 796 -5.77 11.15 -39.13
N GLN A 797 -6.57 10.50 -39.97
CA GLN A 797 -7.99 10.29 -39.67
C GLN A 797 -8.12 9.28 -38.52
N THR A 798 -8.61 9.73 -37.37
CA THR A 798 -8.73 8.90 -36.17
C THR A 798 -10.14 8.41 -35.91
N GLY A 799 -11.15 8.99 -36.56
CA GLY A 799 -12.53 8.56 -36.37
C GLY A 799 -13.56 9.34 -37.19
N VAL A 800 -14.83 8.97 -36.99
CA VAL A 800 -16.01 9.59 -37.59
C VAL A 800 -17.04 9.80 -36.48
N VAL A 801 -17.68 10.97 -36.43
CA VAL A 801 -18.70 11.35 -35.46
C VAL A 801 -19.98 11.70 -36.21
N SER A 802 -21.11 11.13 -35.79
CA SER A 802 -22.44 11.38 -36.34
C SER A 802 -23.41 11.67 -35.17
N PRO A 803 -23.71 12.93 -34.83
CA PRO A 803 -24.35 13.31 -33.56
C PRO A 803 -25.68 12.62 -33.25
N VAL A 804 -26.47 12.27 -34.27
CA VAL A 804 -27.75 11.57 -34.11
C VAL A 804 -27.56 10.06 -34.28
N LEU A 805 -26.85 9.62 -35.31
CA LEU A 805 -26.68 8.20 -35.62
C LEU A 805 -25.86 7.45 -34.58
N ASP A 806 -24.86 8.08 -33.96
CA ASP A 806 -24.02 7.44 -32.95
C ASP A 806 -24.85 7.06 -31.70
N LYS A 807 -26.05 7.64 -31.55
CA LYS A 807 -27.02 7.28 -30.51
C LYS A 807 -27.86 6.05 -30.87
N PHE A 808 -27.89 5.67 -32.15
CA PHE A 808 -28.53 4.43 -32.57
C PHE A 808 -27.63 3.24 -32.29
N LYS A 809 -28.24 2.20 -31.74
CA LYS A 809 -27.60 0.91 -31.53
C LYS A 809 -28.17 -0.08 -32.55
N TYR A 810 -27.38 -1.09 -32.87
CA TYR A 810 -27.71 -2.11 -33.86
C TYR A 810 -27.82 -3.46 -33.18
N ALA A 811 -28.86 -4.22 -33.51
CA ALA A 811 -29.12 -5.52 -32.89
C ALA A 811 -29.77 -6.50 -33.86
N ASN A 812 -29.78 -7.76 -33.44
CA ASN A 812 -30.46 -8.86 -34.11
C ASN A 812 -31.37 -9.59 -33.13
N TYR A 813 -32.61 -9.85 -33.54
CA TYR A 813 -33.56 -10.68 -32.80
C TYR A 813 -34.09 -11.79 -33.70
N ASP A 814 -33.56 -13.00 -33.51
CA ASP A 814 -33.93 -14.19 -34.29
C ASP A 814 -33.86 -13.96 -35.81
N GLY A 815 -32.78 -13.34 -36.30
CA GLY A 815 -32.62 -13.05 -37.73
C GLY A 815 -33.38 -11.80 -38.23
N LEU A 816 -34.09 -11.09 -37.36
CA LEU A 816 -34.53 -9.71 -37.60
C LEU A 816 -33.38 -8.77 -37.27
N ASP A 817 -32.78 -8.14 -38.26
CA ASP A 817 -31.83 -7.06 -38.05
C ASP A 817 -32.59 -5.75 -37.86
N TYR A 818 -32.22 -4.97 -36.85
CA TYR A 818 -32.83 -3.67 -36.59
C TYR A 818 -31.84 -2.71 -35.96
N SER A 819 -32.06 -1.42 -36.21
CA SER A 819 -31.47 -0.35 -35.43
C SER A 819 -32.52 0.26 -34.52
N TYR A 820 -32.07 0.85 -33.43
CA TYR A 820 -32.96 1.51 -32.50
C TYR A 820 -32.27 2.63 -31.75
N PHE A 821 -33.07 3.59 -31.31
CA PHE A 821 -32.66 4.69 -30.44
C PHE A 821 -33.43 4.59 -29.12
N TRP A 822 -32.70 4.60 -28.01
CA TRP A 822 -33.28 4.76 -26.68
C TRP A 822 -32.98 6.16 -26.16
N ASN A 823 -34.03 6.80 -25.64
CA ASN A 823 -33.88 7.94 -24.77
C ASN A 823 -33.81 7.40 -23.34
N ASP A 824 -32.58 7.22 -22.85
CA ASP A 824 -32.33 6.72 -21.50
C ASP A 824 -32.30 7.86 -20.44
N GLU A 825 -32.62 9.11 -20.82
CA GLU A 825 -32.68 10.25 -19.88
C GLU A 825 -33.98 10.27 -19.06
N ILE A 826 -34.98 9.49 -19.45
CA ILE A 826 -36.29 9.42 -18.79
C ILE A 826 -36.55 7.98 -18.37
N ASP A 827 -36.76 7.79 -17.06
CA ASP A 827 -36.99 6.47 -16.44
C ASP A 827 -38.45 5.97 -16.60
N GLU A 828 -39.35 6.80 -17.11
CA GLU A 828 -40.75 6.44 -17.38
C GLU A 828 -40.93 5.81 -18.77
N PRO A 829 -41.93 4.93 -18.98
CA PRO A 829 -42.22 4.37 -20.30
C PRO A 829 -42.51 5.47 -21.33
N LEU A 830 -41.78 5.46 -22.45
CA LEU A 830 -41.90 6.47 -23.51
C LEU A 830 -42.67 5.95 -24.72
N PRO A 831 -43.26 6.86 -25.53
CA PRO A 831 -43.78 6.49 -26.85
C PRO A 831 -42.73 5.82 -27.73
N LEU A 832 -43.17 4.91 -28.60
CA LEU A 832 -42.31 4.23 -29.57
C LEU A 832 -42.74 4.56 -31.00
N VAL A 833 -41.80 5.01 -31.82
CA VAL A 833 -41.97 5.10 -33.28
C VAL A 833 -41.34 3.89 -33.95
N ILE A 834 -42.16 3.09 -34.63
CA ILE A 834 -41.71 2.02 -35.52
C ILE A 834 -41.61 2.59 -36.94
N PHE A 835 -40.38 2.68 -37.45
CA PHE A 835 -40.09 3.20 -38.77
C PHE A 835 -39.67 2.08 -39.74
N ASN A 836 -40.46 1.89 -40.79
CA ASN A 836 -40.14 0.94 -41.86
C ASN A 836 -39.55 1.67 -43.07
N HIS A 837 -38.30 1.35 -43.42
CA HIS A 837 -37.62 1.95 -44.56
C HIS A 837 -38.17 1.45 -45.92
N GLY A 838 -37.88 2.19 -46.98
CA GLY A 838 -38.31 1.87 -48.35
C GLY A 838 -37.55 0.73 -49.04
N GLY A 839 -37.93 0.48 -50.28
CA GLY A 839 -37.24 -0.50 -51.14
C GLY A 839 -35.84 0.00 -51.50
N GLY A 840 -34.82 -0.81 -51.21
CA GLY A 840 -33.43 -0.51 -51.57
C GLY A 840 -32.60 0.14 -50.47
N GLN A 841 -33.12 0.39 -49.27
CA GLN A 841 -32.36 0.92 -48.12
C GLN A 841 -31.94 -0.16 -47.09
N GLY A 842 -32.15 -1.43 -47.41
CA GLY A 842 -31.95 -2.54 -46.48
C GLY A 842 -30.78 -3.46 -46.81
N ASN A 843 -29.81 -3.07 -47.66
CA ASN A 843 -28.73 -3.99 -48.03
C ASN A 843 -27.70 -4.19 -46.91
N ASP A 844 -27.57 -3.23 -45.99
CA ASP A 844 -26.87 -3.37 -44.71
C ASP A 844 -27.70 -2.82 -43.55
N ILE A 845 -27.22 -3.04 -42.31
CA ILE A 845 -27.92 -2.67 -41.08
C ILE A 845 -27.85 -1.18 -40.76
N TYR A 846 -26.95 -0.44 -41.40
CA TYR A 846 -26.69 0.97 -41.10
C TYR A 846 -27.60 1.88 -41.90
N THR A 847 -27.80 1.56 -43.18
CA THR A 847 -28.48 2.41 -44.16
C THR A 847 -29.92 2.80 -43.83
N PRO A 848 -30.77 1.95 -43.21
CA PRO A 848 -32.17 2.31 -42.94
C PRO A 848 -32.36 3.63 -42.20
N ILE A 849 -31.45 3.99 -41.29
CA ILE A 849 -31.52 5.23 -40.51
C ILE A 849 -30.67 6.38 -41.09
N ARG A 850 -29.83 6.13 -42.11
CA ARG A 850 -29.01 7.18 -42.76
C ARG A 850 -29.73 7.87 -43.91
N PHE A 851 -30.85 7.31 -44.37
CA PHE A 851 -31.53 7.73 -45.59
C PHE A 851 -32.83 8.51 -45.30
N SER A 852 -32.97 9.65 -45.94
CA SER A 852 -34.18 10.48 -45.99
C SER A 852 -34.80 10.88 -44.63
N ASN A 853 -33.97 10.93 -43.59
CA ASN A 853 -34.32 11.35 -42.23
C ASN A 853 -35.51 10.59 -41.57
N GLY A 854 -36.04 9.52 -42.20
CA GLY A 854 -37.27 8.88 -41.74
C GLY A 854 -37.14 8.13 -40.42
N GLY A 855 -35.94 7.64 -40.10
CA GLY A 855 -35.63 7.03 -38.81
C GLY A 855 -35.04 8.01 -37.80
N THR A 856 -34.28 9.00 -38.24
CA THR A 856 -33.53 9.91 -37.36
C THR A 856 -34.31 11.13 -36.92
N VAL A 857 -35.33 11.57 -37.68
CA VAL A 857 -36.11 12.78 -37.36
C VAL A 857 -36.66 12.73 -35.93
N TRP A 858 -37.10 11.56 -35.47
CA TRP A 858 -37.65 11.38 -34.12
C TRP A 858 -36.56 11.45 -33.03
N ALA A 859 -35.33 11.06 -33.35
CA ALA A 859 -34.18 11.02 -32.43
C ALA A 859 -33.39 12.35 -32.39
N ASN A 860 -33.69 13.28 -33.29
CA ASN A 860 -33.06 14.61 -33.31
C ASN A 860 -33.26 15.32 -31.96
N PRO A 861 -32.23 15.97 -31.39
CA PRO A 861 -32.31 16.60 -30.08
C PRO A 861 -33.50 17.57 -29.90
N GLU A 862 -33.81 18.38 -30.92
CA GLU A 862 -34.94 19.31 -30.89
C GLU A 862 -36.29 18.57 -30.78
N ASN A 863 -36.42 17.43 -31.47
CA ASN A 863 -37.63 16.63 -31.43
C ASN A 863 -37.72 15.79 -30.16
N GLN A 864 -36.61 15.26 -29.64
CA GLN A 864 -36.58 14.60 -28.34
C GLN A 864 -36.91 15.57 -27.20
N ALA A 865 -36.51 16.84 -27.29
CA ALA A 865 -36.88 17.85 -26.31
C ALA A 865 -38.39 18.17 -26.30
N ARG A 866 -39.06 18.08 -27.46
CA ARG A 866 -40.51 18.32 -27.59
C ARG A 866 -41.33 17.06 -27.32
N TYR A 867 -40.86 15.92 -27.80
CA TYR A 867 -41.53 14.63 -27.86
C TYR A 867 -40.53 13.50 -27.55
N PRO A 868 -40.16 13.32 -26.27
CA PRO A 868 -39.27 12.22 -25.88
C PRO A 868 -39.85 10.88 -26.34
N CYS A 869 -39.05 10.10 -27.06
CA CYS A 869 -39.52 8.82 -27.61
C CYS A 869 -38.37 7.85 -27.91
N HIS A 870 -38.73 6.60 -28.09
CA HIS A 870 -37.87 5.57 -28.66
C HIS A 870 -38.13 5.41 -30.15
N VAL A 871 -37.12 4.94 -30.88
CA VAL A 871 -37.24 4.62 -32.31
C VAL A 871 -36.82 3.18 -32.53
N LEU A 872 -37.63 2.43 -33.27
CA LEU A 872 -37.29 1.10 -33.78
C LEU A 872 -37.33 1.14 -35.30
N ALA A 873 -36.22 0.79 -35.94
CA ALA A 873 -36.09 0.76 -37.39
C ALA A 873 -35.66 -0.65 -37.86
N PRO A 874 -36.63 -1.54 -38.19
CA PRO A 874 -36.33 -2.86 -38.71
C PRO A 874 -35.75 -2.81 -40.13
N ARG A 875 -34.70 -3.59 -40.41
CA ARG A 875 -34.07 -3.69 -41.74
C ARG A 875 -34.76 -4.70 -42.66
N ASN A 876 -35.19 -5.84 -42.13
CA ASN A 876 -35.70 -6.96 -42.94
C ASN A 876 -37.12 -7.39 -42.54
N ALA A 877 -37.95 -6.43 -42.12
CA ALA A 877 -39.35 -6.65 -41.77
C ALA A 877 -40.31 -6.24 -42.90
N THR A 878 -40.61 -7.16 -43.81
CA THR A 878 -41.60 -6.93 -44.89
C THR A 878 -42.69 -8.01 -44.98
N THR A 879 -42.54 -9.12 -44.25
CA THR A 879 -43.46 -10.26 -44.28
C THR A 879 -44.18 -10.40 -42.94
N ALA A 880 -45.34 -11.08 -42.93
CA ALA A 880 -46.08 -11.35 -41.69
C ALA A 880 -45.21 -12.07 -40.63
N ALA A 881 -44.37 -13.02 -41.05
CA ALA A 881 -43.46 -13.74 -40.15
C ALA A 881 -42.39 -12.82 -39.54
N ALA A 882 -41.87 -11.85 -40.32
CA ALA A 882 -40.93 -10.87 -39.79
C ALA A 882 -41.64 -9.87 -38.86
N MET A 883 -42.89 -9.49 -39.15
CA MET A 883 -43.68 -8.61 -38.28
C MET A 883 -44.00 -9.24 -36.91
N GLN A 884 -44.16 -10.57 -36.83
CA GLN A 884 -44.24 -11.28 -35.54
C GLN A 884 -43.01 -11.03 -34.67
N LYS A 885 -41.82 -10.97 -35.29
CA LYS A 885 -40.57 -10.69 -34.57
C LYS A 885 -40.49 -9.24 -34.12
N VAL A 886 -40.91 -8.30 -34.96
CA VAL A 886 -41.04 -6.88 -34.58
C VAL A 886 -41.98 -6.74 -33.38
N LYS A 887 -43.15 -7.39 -33.41
CA LYS A 887 -44.10 -7.37 -32.30
C LYS A 887 -43.53 -8.00 -31.03
N ALA A 888 -42.87 -9.16 -31.12
CA ALA A 888 -42.24 -9.80 -29.97
C ALA A 888 -41.17 -8.91 -29.30
N LEU A 889 -40.41 -8.18 -30.11
CA LEU A 889 -39.44 -7.20 -29.59
C LEU A 889 -40.14 -6.05 -28.86
N VAL A 890 -41.20 -5.48 -29.47
CA VAL A 890 -42.00 -4.42 -28.85
C VAL A 890 -42.63 -4.90 -27.53
N ASP A 891 -43.16 -6.13 -27.48
CA ASP A 891 -43.71 -6.72 -26.25
C ASP A 891 -42.67 -6.85 -25.15
N THR A 892 -41.45 -7.20 -25.51
CA THR A 892 -40.33 -7.26 -24.56
C THR A 892 -40.07 -5.86 -23.99
N TRP A 893 -40.04 -4.82 -24.83
CA TRP A 893 -39.77 -3.46 -24.37
C TRP A 893 -40.91 -2.86 -23.54
N ILE A 894 -42.15 -3.27 -23.80
CA ILE A 894 -43.30 -2.93 -22.94
C ILE A 894 -43.15 -3.63 -21.58
N ALA A 895 -42.83 -4.94 -21.57
CA ALA A 895 -42.66 -5.70 -20.34
C ALA A 895 -41.50 -5.18 -19.47
N ASP A 896 -40.44 -4.69 -20.11
CA ASP A 896 -39.30 -4.05 -19.44
C ASP A 896 -39.61 -2.62 -18.94
N GLY A 897 -40.84 -2.13 -19.14
CA GLY A 897 -41.26 -0.80 -18.73
C GLY A 897 -40.65 0.34 -19.53
N LYS A 898 -40.09 0.06 -20.71
CA LYS A 898 -39.44 1.06 -21.57
C LYS A 898 -40.42 1.75 -22.52
N VAL A 899 -41.39 1.00 -23.03
CA VAL A 899 -42.36 1.50 -24.02
C VAL A 899 -43.74 1.66 -23.41
N ASP A 900 -44.36 2.81 -23.66
CA ASP A 900 -45.77 3.04 -23.38
C ASP A 900 -46.64 2.26 -24.40
N PRO A 901 -47.39 1.23 -23.96
CA PRO A 901 -48.20 0.41 -24.86
C PRO A 901 -49.35 1.18 -25.53
N ASN A 902 -49.72 2.38 -25.05
CA ASN A 902 -50.80 3.18 -25.62
C ASN A 902 -50.32 4.26 -26.58
N ARG A 903 -49.01 4.43 -26.74
CA ARG A 903 -48.40 5.45 -27.60
C ARG A 903 -47.32 4.81 -28.49
N ILE A 904 -47.74 3.80 -29.24
CA ILE A 904 -46.94 3.17 -30.28
C ILE A 904 -47.40 3.69 -31.64
N TYR A 905 -46.51 4.31 -32.40
CA TYR A 905 -46.79 4.85 -33.72
C TYR A 905 -46.05 4.03 -34.76
N ILE A 906 -46.65 3.83 -35.92
CA ILE A 906 -45.99 3.11 -37.02
C ILE A 906 -46.08 3.89 -38.32
N THR A 907 -44.94 4.04 -38.97
CA THR A 907 -44.80 4.78 -40.23
C THR A 907 -43.80 4.09 -41.14
N GLY A 908 -43.87 4.42 -42.42
CA GLY A 908 -42.93 3.93 -43.41
C GLY A 908 -43.29 4.43 -44.79
N PHE A 909 -42.32 4.44 -45.69
CA PHE A 909 -42.51 4.93 -47.06
C PHE A 909 -42.31 3.85 -48.11
N SER A 910 -43.00 3.95 -49.25
CA SER A 910 -42.86 3.02 -50.38
C SER A 910 -43.09 1.56 -49.94
N MET A 911 -42.11 0.66 -50.11
CA MET A 911 -42.15 -0.71 -49.60
C MET A 911 -42.32 -0.75 -48.07
N GLY A 912 -41.73 0.19 -47.34
CA GLY A 912 -41.92 0.39 -45.91
C GLY A 912 -43.33 0.85 -45.55
N GLY A 913 -43.99 1.63 -46.41
CA GLY A 913 -45.41 1.94 -46.27
C GLY A 913 -46.30 0.71 -46.48
N GLY A 914 -45.91 -0.20 -47.38
CA GLY A 914 -46.51 -1.53 -47.50
C GLY A 914 -46.25 -2.43 -46.28
N ALA A 915 -45.06 -2.33 -45.68
CA ALA A 915 -44.70 -3.03 -44.45
C ALA A 915 -45.55 -2.50 -43.27
N THR A 916 -45.80 -1.20 -43.18
CA THR A 916 -46.74 -0.61 -42.23
C THR A 916 -48.13 -1.26 -42.35
N TRP A 917 -48.67 -1.39 -43.56
CA TRP A 917 -49.93 -2.13 -43.77
C TRP A 917 -49.85 -3.60 -43.39
N THR A 918 -48.72 -4.26 -43.65
CA THR A 918 -48.50 -5.66 -43.26
C THR A 918 -48.53 -5.81 -41.74
N PHE A 919 -47.93 -4.87 -41.00
CA PHE A 919 -48.02 -4.85 -39.54
C PHE A 919 -49.47 -4.65 -39.08
N LEU A 920 -50.18 -3.66 -39.62
CA LEU A 920 -51.58 -3.37 -39.27
C LEU A 920 -52.52 -4.55 -39.52
N GLN A 921 -52.31 -5.33 -40.57
CA GLN A 921 -53.14 -6.52 -40.85
C GLN A 921 -52.97 -7.65 -39.83
N ASN A 922 -51.79 -7.74 -39.21
CA ASN A 922 -51.43 -8.81 -38.27
C ASN A 922 -51.60 -8.38 -36.82
N PHE A 923 -51.36 -7.10 -36.51
CA PHE A 923 -51.40 -6.52 -35.17
C PHE A 923 -52.17 -5.19 -35.15
N PRO A 924 -53.43 -5.17 -35.59
CA PRO A 924 -54.21 -3.94 -35.77
C PRO A 924 -54.40 -3.15 -34.48
N ASP A 925 -54.43 -3.83 -33.34
CA ASP A 925 -54.69 -3.22 -32.03
C ASP A 925 -53.44 -2.60 -31.38
N VAL A 926 -52.25 -2.78 -31.95
CA VAL A 926 -51.01 -2.30 -31.30
C VAL A 926 -50.82 -0.79 -31.45
N PRO A 927 -50.94 -0.18 -32.64
CA PRO A 927 -50.61 1.22 -32.79
C PRO A 927 -51.72 2.14 -32.27
N ALA A 928 -51.31 3.29 -31.74
CA ALA A 928 -52.19 4.42 -31.42
C ALA A 928 -52.49 5.29 -32.65
N ALA A 929 -51.58 5.29 -33.64
CA ALA A 929 -51.73 5.94 -34.93
C ALA A 929 -50.80 5.30 -35.96
N ALA A 930 -51.14 5.40 -37.25
CA ALA A 930 -50.24 4.96 -38.33
C ALA A 930 -50.24 5.91 -39.52
N ALA A 931 -49.06 6.07 -40.13
CA ALA A 931 -48.86 6.90 -41.32
C ALA A 931 -48.15 6.14 -42.44
N PRO A 932 -48.88 5.43 -43.31
CA PRO A 932 -48.30 4.84 -44.51
C PRO A 932 -48.07 5.95 -45.57
N ILE A 933 -46.82 6.17 -45.95
CA ILE A 933 -46.41 7.16 -46.96
C ILE A 933 -46.17 6.45 -48.29
N CYS A 934 -46.78 6.95 -49.37
CA CYS A 934 -46.79 6.35 -50.70
C CYS A 934 -46.78 4.80 -50.68
N PRO A 935 -47.69 4.14 -49.93
CA PRO A 935 -47.52 2.74 -49.59
C PRO A 935 -47.64 1.83 -50.81
N ALA A 936 -46.70 0.89 -50.92
CA ALA A 936 -46.80 -0.23 -51.86
C ALA A 936 -47.80 -1.31 -51.35
N GLY A 937 -49.07 -0.93 -51.14
CA GLY A 937 -50.10 -1.84 -50.64
C GLY A 937 -51.23 -1.12 -49.87
N GLY A 938 -52.08 -1.91 -49.22
CA GLY A 938 -53.25 -1.45 -48.46
C GLY A 938 -53.87 -2.61 -47.66
N PRO A 939 -55.11 -2.49 -47.15
CA PRO A 939 -55.77 -3.55 -46.39
C PRO A 939 -56.09 -4.81 -47.24
N GLY A 940 -56.20 -4.67 -48.56
CA GLY A 940 -56.40 -5.77 -49.52
C GLY A 940 -57.83 -6.34 -49.57
N ASN A 941 -58.58 -6.28 -48.47
CA ASN A 941 -60.00 -6.65 -48.40
C ASN A 941 -60.72 -5.87 -47.27
N VAL A 942 -62.05 -5.98 -47.22
CA VAL A 942 -62.89 -5.27 -46.24
C VAL A 942 -62.65 -5.77 -44.81
N GLU A 943 -62.40 -7.06 -44.60
CA GLU A 943 -62.14 -7.62 -43.26
C GLU A 943 -60.91 -6.95 -42.61
N ASN A 944 -59.83 -6.81 -43.36
CA ASN A 944 -58.63 -6.12 -42.90
C ASN A 944 -58.83 -4.61 -42.73
N ALA A 945 -59.69 -3.98 -43.54
CA ALA A 945 -60.01 -2.57 -43.37
C ALA A 945 -60.79 -2.32 -42.07
N LEU A 946 -61.70 -3.23 -41.70
CA LEU A 946 -62.48 -3.15 -40.46
C LEU A 946 -61.64 -3.35 -39.19
N LYS A 947 -60.54 -4.09 -39.27
CA LYS A 947 -59.61 -4.27 -38.14
C LYS A 947 -58.97 -2.96 -37.65
N VAL A 948 -58.93 -1.94 -38.50
CA VAL A 948 -58.37 -0.61 -38.19
C VAL A 948 -59.42 0.49 -38.30
N ALA A 949 -60.71 0.15 -38.17
CA ALA A 949 -61.83 1.07 -38.34
C ALA A 949 -61.75 2.33 -37.46
N TYR A 950 -61.13 2.23 -36.29
CA TYR A 950 -61.00 3.31 -35.31
C TYR A 950 -59.54 3.73 -35.04
N LEU A 951 -58.60 3.21 -35.82
CA LEU A 951 -57.20 3.65 -35.78
C LEU A 951 -57.07 4.99 -36.51
N PRO A 952 -56.47 6.03 -35.89
CA PRO A 952 -56.04 7.23 -36.60
C PRO A 952 -55.05 6.89 -37.73
N LEU A 953 -55.46 7.11 -38.98
CA LEU A 953 -54.69 6.78 -40.19
C LEU A 953 -54.42 8.01 -41.03
N TRP A 954 -53.14 8.34 -41.29
CA TRP A 954 -52.78 9.44 -42.19
C TRP A 954 -51.92 8.96 -43.35
N THR A 955 -52.52 8.88 -44.54
CA THR A 955 -51.85 8.43 -45.76
C THR A 955 -51.36 9.64 -46.56
N PHE A 956 -50.15 9.53 -47.11
CA PHE A 956 -49.52 10.59 -47.91
C PHE A 956 -49.14 10.05 -49.29
N VAL A 957 -49.26 10.87 -50.34
CA VAL A 957 -48.76 10.57 -51.68
C VAL A 957 -48.56 11.86 -52.47
N ASP A 958 -47.72 11.86 -53.49
CA ASP A 958 -47.59 12.96 -54.45
C ASP A 958 -48.50 12.71 -55.66
N ASP A 959 -49.05 13.74 -56.31
CA ASP A 959 -49.97 13.57 -57.44
C ASP A 959 -49.31 13.03 -58.72
N ASP A 960 -47.98 13.16 -58.82
CA ASP A 960 -47.16 12.60 -59.90
C ASP A 960 -46.41 11.30 -59.51
N ASP A 961 -46.64 10.76 -58.30
CA ASP A 961 -46.09 9.45 -57.89
C ASP A 961 -46.67 8.31 -58.76
N PHE A 962 -45.84 7.36 -59.18
CA PHE A 962 -46.29 6.17 -59.91
C PHE A 962 -47.25 5.28 -59.08
N LEU A 963 -47.25 5.42 -57.74
CA LEU A 963 -48.20 4.78 -56.83
C LEU A 963 -49.46 5.62 -56.55
N TYR A 964 -49.53 6.87 -57.00
CA TYR A 964 -50.66 7.79 -56.76
C TYR A 964 -52.02 7.12 -56.96
N GLY A 965 -52.24 6.56 -58.16
CA GLY A 965 -53.52 5.92 -58.49
C GLY A 965 -53.85 4.75 -57.57
N MET A 966 -52.85 3.97 -57.15
CA MET A 966 -53.07 2.84 -56.24
C MET A 966 -53.43 3.32 -54.82
N VAL A 967 -52.71 4.32 -54.30
CA VAL A 967 -52.94 4.88 -52.96
C VAL A 967 -54.32 5.53 -52.88
N VAL A 968 -54.64 6.41 -53.83
CA VAL A 968 -55.94 7.10 -53.87
C VAL A 968 -57.10 6.13 -54.09
N ASN A 969 -56.96 5.14 -54.98
CA ASN A 969 -58.01 4.13 -55.18
C ASN A 969 -58.21 3.25 -53.93
N THR A 970 -57.12 2.89 -53.24
CA THR A 970 -57.19 2.13 -51.99
C THR A 970 -57.93 2.96 -50.92
N TYR A 971 -57.53 4.22 -50.75
CA TYR A 971 -58.20 5.12 -49.81
C TYR A 971 -59.69 5.27 -50.14
N ASN A 972 -60.05 5.60 -51.39
CA ASN A 972 -61.44 5.74 -51.81
C ASN A 972 -62.28 4.47 -51.64
N THR A 973 -61.66 3.29 -51.75
CA THR A 973 -62.36 2.01 -51.58
C THR A 973 -62.66 1.71 -50.11
N TYR A 974 -61.71 1.99 -49.21
CA TYR A 974 -61.76 1.50 -47.83
C TYR A 974 -62.02 2.58 -46.77
N SER A 975 -61.86 3.87 -47.08
CA SER A 975 -62.06 4.97 -46.11
C SER A 975 -63.48 5.05 -45.56
N GLN A 976 -64.47 4.53 -46.28
CA GLN A 976 -65.83 4.39 -45.76
C GLN A 976 -65.95 3.48 -44.52
N TYR A 977 -64.94 2.65 -44.25
CA TYR A 977 -64.86 1.78 -43.07
C TYR A 977 -63.98 2.37 -41.95
N TRP A 978 -63.37 3.55 -42.16
CA TRP A 978 -62.46 4.19 -41.22
C TRP A 978 -63.09 5.46 -40.65
N ASN A 979 -63.06 5.59 -39.33
CA ASN A 979 -63.68 6.69 -38.60
C ASN A 979 -62.73 7.88 -38.38
N ASP A 980 -61.41 7.63 -38.38
CA ASP A 980 -60.36 8.66 -38.24
C ASP A 980 -59.28 8.39 -39.30
N SER A 981 -59.51 8.86 -40.54
CA SER A 981 -58.56 8.71 -41.63
C SER A 981 -58.40 9.97 -42.46
N MET A 982 -57.16 10.25 -42.88
CA MET A 982 -56.76 11.39 -43.71
C MET A 982 -55.94 10.92 -44.92
N LEU A 983 -56.12 11.61 -46.06
CA LEU A 983 -55.28 11.47 -47.24
C LEU A 983 -54.74 12.84 -47.63
N THR A 984 -53.42 13.00 -47.58
CA THR A 984 -52.72 14.18 -48.11
C THR A 984 -52.13 13.84 -49.47
N VAL A 985 -52.49 14.64 -50.47
CA VAL A 985 -51.90 14.58 -51.81
C VAL A 985 -51.04 15.84 -52.00
N PHE A 986 -49.73 15.66 -52.15
CA PHE A 986 -48.81 16.75 -52.46
C PHE A 986 -48.89 17.10 -53.96
N PRO A 987 -48.88 18.41 -54.31
CA PRO A 987 -48.82 18.85 -55.71
C PRO A 987 -47.41 18.82 -56.30
N GLU A 988 -46.39 18.80 -55.45
CA GLU A 988 -44.99 18.58 -55.81
C GLU A 988 -44.20 18.22 -54.54
N ASN A 989 -43.20 17.35 -54.69
CA ASN A 989 -42.31 16.95 -53.62
C ASN A 989 -41.19 17.97 -53.41
N LYS A 990 -41.39 18.96 -52.54
CA LYS A 990 -40.49 20.11 -52.39
C LYS A 990 -40.10 20.41 -50.94
N LEU A 991 -38.83 20.75 -50.73
CA LEU A 991 -38.30 21.29 -49.46
C LEU A 991 -37.87 22.75 -49.65
N ASN A 992 -38.47 23.66 -48.89
CA ASN A 992 -38.29 25.10 -48.98
C ASN A 992 -37.20 25.63 -48.05
N ASN A 993 -36.90 24.96 -46.95
CA ASN A 993 -35.94 25.45 -45.97
C ASN A 993 -34.48 25.14 -46.38
N PRO A 994 -33.49 25.88 -45.84
CA PRO A 994 -32.09 25.49 -45.95
C PRO A 994 -31.86 24.04 -45.44
N PRO A 995 -30.93 23.29 -46.05
CA PRO A 995 -30.03 23.69 -47.13
C PRO A 995 -30.62 23.54 -48.55
N TYR A 996 -31.86 23.06 -48.69
CA TYR A 996 -32.47 22.71 -49.99
C TYR A 996 -33.13 23.89 -50.72
N ASN A 997 -33.51 24.96 -50.02
CA ASN A 997 -33.86 26.27 -50.60
C ASN A 997 -34.86 26.22 -51.77
N GLY A 998 -35.88 25.38 -51.68
CA GLY A 998 -36.94 25.23 -52.70
C GLY A 998 -36.69 24.12 -53.72
N TRP A 999 -35.77 23.19 -53.44
CA TRP A 999 -35.49 22.05 -54.32
C TRP A 999 -36.71 21.10 -54.44
N VAL A 1000 -37.01 20.70 -55.68
CA VAL A 1000 -38.06 19.72 -55.99
C VAL A 1000 -37.41 18.36 -56.25
N PHE A 1001 -37.80 17.37 -55.46
CA PHE A 1001 -37.30 15.99 -55.50
C PHE A 1001 -38.19 15.09 -56.37
N ASP A 1002 -37.75 13.84 -56.58
CA ASP A 1002 -38.55 12.82 -57.25
C ASP A 1002 -39.94 12.69 -56.61
N PRO A 1003 -41.06 12.69 -57.37
CA PRO A 1003 -42.42 12.59 -56.83
C PRO A 1003 -42.63 11.41 -55.88
N HIS A 1004 -41.93 10.30 -56.07
CA HIS A 1004 -42.05 9.14 -55.20
C HIS A 1004 -41.59 9.41 -53.76
N CYS A 1005 -40.68 10.37 -53.58
CA CYS A 1005 -40.06 10.72 -52.30
C CYS A 1005 -40.95 11.61 -51.40
N SER A 1006 -42.28 11.46 -51.44
CA SER A 1006 -43.27 12.24 -50.67
C SER A 1006 -43.05 12.23 -49.14
N TRP A 1007 -42.21 11.32 -48.64
CA TRP A 1007 -41.77 11.30 -47.24
C TRP A 1007 -40.88 12.48 -46.85
N LEU A 1008 -40.18 13.11 -47.80
CA LEU A 1008 -39.30 14.24 -47.51
C LEU A 1008 -40.09 15.42 -46.92
N PRO A 1009 -41.13 15.97 -47.58
CA PRO A 1009 -41.96 17.01 -46.99
C PRO A 1009 -42.73 16.47 -45.78
N ALA A 1010 -43.27 15.25 -45.84
CA ALA A 1010 -44.08 14.69 -44.75
C ALA A 1010 -43.33 14.61 -43.40
N TYR A 1011 -42.05 14.23 -43.40
CA TYR A 1011 -41.25 14.17 -42.17
C TYR A 1011 -40.59 15.49 -41.78
N ASN A 1012 -40.29 16.37 -42.74
CA ASN A 1012 -39.39 17.50 -42.48
C ASN A 1012 -40.04 18.88 -42.49
N GLU A 1013 -41.06 19.13 -43.32
CA GLU A 1013 -41.54 20.51 -43.55
C GLU A 1013 -43.06 20.68 -43.71
N TYR A 1014 -43.79 19.61 -44.02
CA TYR A 1014 -45.22 19.73 -44.28
C TYR A 1014 -46.00 19.95 -42.98
N VAL A 1015 -46.81 21.01 -42.98
CA VAL A 1015 -47.70 21.37 -41.88
C VAL A 1015 -49.14 21.36 -42.39
N ASP A 1016 -49.96 20.47 -41.86
CA ASP A 1016 -51.41 20.52 -42.07
C ASP A 1016 -52.02 21.66 -41.22
N PRO A 1017 -52.96 22.46 -41.74
CA PRO A 1017 -53.53 23.59 -41.01
C PRO A 1017 -54.25 23.23 -39.71
N GLU A 1018 -54.81 22.02 -39.61
CA GLU A 1018 -55.59 21.57 -38.47
C GLU A 1018 -54.78 20.63 -37.56
N HIS A 1019 -53.89 19.83 -38.15
CA HIS A 1019 -53.22 18.72 -37.48
C HIS A 1019 -51.72 18.93 -37.23
N GLY A 1020 -51.13 20.01 -37.75
CA GLY A 1020 -49.70 20.29 -37.63
C GLY A 1020 -48.83 19.39 -38.51
N MET A 1021 -47.57 19.21 -38.15
CA MET A 1021 -46.68 18.26 -38.82
C MET A 1021 -47.05 16.82 -38.45
N LEU A 1022 -46.59 15.85 -39.24
CA LEU A 1022 -46.81 14.42 -38.94
C LEU A 1022 -46.32 14.04 -37.53
N ILE A 1023 -45.19 14.60 -37.09
CA ILE A 1023 -44.69 14.39 -35.73
C ILE A 1023 -45.65 14.96 -34.68
N ASP A 1024 -46.14 16.18 -34.85
CA ASP A 1024 -47.10 16.80 -33.91
C ASP A 1024 -48.38 15.95 -33.83
N TRP A 1025 -48.85 15.47 -34.98
CA TRP A 1025 -50.04 14.63 -35.06
C TRP A 1025 -49.85 13.28 -34.39
N PHE A 1026 -48.75 12.55 -34.65
CA PHE A 1026 -48.48 11.28 -33.97
C PHE A 1026 -48.49 11.44 -32.46
N PHE A 1027 -47.73 12.39 -31.92
CA PHE A 1027 -47.62 12.57 -30.48
C PHE A 1027 -48.88 13.16 -29.82
N SER A 1028 -49.88 13.57 -30.61
CA SER A 1028 -51.22 13.92 -30.11
C SER A 1028 -52.14 12.71 -29.92
N LYS A 1029 -51.78 11.52 -30.41
CA LYS A 1029 -52.65 10.33 -30.39
C LYS A 1029 -52.26 9.40 -29.23
N SER A 1030 -53.27 8.87 -28.53
CA SER A 1030 -53.13 7.83 -27.51
C SER A 1030 -54.26 6.81 -27.66
N LYS A 1031 -54.02 5.54 -27.33
CA LYS A 1031 -55.10 4.55 -27.19
C LYS A 1031 -56.01 4.90 -26.01
N ILE A 1032 -55.49 5.57 -24.99
CA ILE A 1032 -56.31 6.09 -23.90
C ILE A 1032 -57.01 7.36 -24.37
N ARG A 1033 -58.35 7.35 -24.37
CA ARG A 1033 -59.19 8.47 -24.79
C ARG A 1033 -59.74 9.28 -23.62
N GLY A 1034 -59.63 8.74 -22.41
CA GLY A 1034 -60.02 9.41 -21.18
C GLY A 1034 -59.94 8.46 -19.99
N ILE A 1035 -59.72 9.03 -18.81
CA ILE A 1035 -59.85 8.35 -17.52
C ILE A 1035 -61.02 9.05 -16.82
N GLU A 1036 -62.00 8.28 -16.32
CA GLU A 1036 -63.15 8.86 -15.65
C GLU A 1036 -62.72 9.58 -14.35
N ASP A 1037 -63.26 10.78 -14.14
CA ASP A 1037 -62.96 11.58 -12.95
C ASP A 1037 -63.45 10.85 -11.70
N VAL A 1038 -62.57 10.70 -10.71
CA VAL A 1038 -62.93 10.13 -9.41
C VAL A 1038 -63.28 11.26 -8.46
N ALA A 1039 -64.48 11.22 -7.87
CA ALA A 1039 -64.89 12.17 -6.84
C ALA A 1039 -65.17 11.42 -5.53
N VAL A 1040 -64.53 11.84 -4.45
CA VAL A 1040 -64.65 11.22 -3.12
C VAL A 1040 -64.94 12.29 -2.08
N GLU A 1041 -65.85 12.00 -1.15
CA GLU A 1041 -66.16 12.88 -0.03
C GLU A 1041 -65.67 12.27 1.29
N THR A 1042 -65.13 13.11 2.17
CA THR A 1042 -64.74 12.76 3.54
C THR A 1042 -65.06 13.90 4.50
N VAL A 1043 -64.77 13.74 5.79
CA VAL A 1043 -64.92 14.77 6.83
C VAL A 1043 -63.58 15.03 7.53
N PRO A 1044 -63.41 16.17 8.23
CA PRO A 1044 -62.16 16.51 8.89
C PRO A 1044 -61.63 15.40 9.80
N GLY A 1045 -60.37 15.00 9.58
CA GLY A 1045 -59.68 13.98 10.37
C GLY A 1045 -59.96 12.53 9.97
N VAL A 1046 -60.78 12.29 8.94
CA VAL A 1046 -61.02 10.95 8.38
C VAL A 1046 -60.34 10.84 7.03
N ALA A 1047 -59.44 9.86 6.87
CA ALA A 1047 -58.77 9.62 5.61
C ALA A 1047 -59.80 9.23 4.52
N PRO A 1048 -59.76 9.87 3.33
CA PRO A 1048 -60.67 9.51 2.24
C PRO A 1048 -60.36 8.10 1.72
N VAL A 1049 -61.41 7.33 1.41
CA VAL A 1049 -61.28 6.00 0.81
C VAL A 1049 -61.36 6.15 -0.71
N LEU A 1050 -60.23 5.99 -1.39
CA LEU A 1050 -60.17 6.04 -2.86
C LEU A 1050 -60.48 4.66 -3.46
N PRO A 1051 -61.12 4.59 -4.64
CA PRO A 1051 -61.48 3.31 -5.26
C PRO A 1051 -60.22 2.54 -5.70
N GLU A 1052 -60.25 1.21 -5.63
CA GLU A 1052 -59.14 0.36 -6.07
C GLU A 1052 -59.01 0.29 -7.60
N THR A 1053 -60.06 0.71 -8.32
CA THR A 1053 -60.15 0.71 -9.78
C THR A 1053 -60.71 2.03 -10.32
N VAL A 1054 -60.37 2.36 -11.57
CA VAL A 1054 -60.97 3.47 -12.34
C VAL A 1054 -61.40 3.00 -13.71
N ILE A 1055 -62.38 3.68 -14.31
CA ILE A 1055 -62.81 3.42 -15.67
C ILE A 1055 -61.93 4.19 -16.64
N VAL A 1056 -61.28 3.47 -17.54
CA VAL A 1056 -60.40 3.98 -18.59
C VAL A 1056 -61.06 3.72 -19.94
N SER A 1057 -61.25 4.77 -20.74
CA SER A 1057 -61.77 4.67 -22.10
C SER A 1057 -60.64 4.33 -23.06
N VAL A 1058 -60.61 3.10 -23.56
CA VAL A 1058 -59.53 2.56 -24.39
C VAL A 1058 -60.03 2.34 -25.82
N ASN A 1059 -59.30 2.85 -26.80
CA ASN A 1059 -59.58 2.61 -28.21
C ASN A 1059 -58.97 1.28 -28.66
N HIS A 1060 -59.82 0.27 -28.87
CA HIS A 1060 -59.45 -0.98 -29.54
C HIS A 1060 -59.77 -0.83 -31.00
N ASN A 1061 -58.75 -0.66 -31.84
CA ASN A 1061 -58.86 -0.10 -33.19
C ASN A 1061 -59.91 -0.78 -34.12
N ASP A 1062 -60.38 -1.98 -33.81
CA ASP A 1062 -61.43 -2.70 -34.53
C ASP A 1062 -62.86 -2.46 -34.02
N THR A 1063 -63.01 -2.15 -32.73
CA THR A 1063 -64.29 -2.09 -32.01
C THR A 1063 -64.61 -0.71 -31.44
N GLY A 1064 -63.61 0.19 -31.40
CA GLY A 1064 -63.75 1.58 -30.98
C GLY A 1064 -63.42 1.79 -29.51
N ILE A 1065 -63.98 2.85 -28.92
CA ILE A 1065 -63.72 3.21 -27.53
C ILE A 1065 -64.55 2.31 -26.61
N VAL A 1066 -63.85 1.51 -25.80
CA VAL A 1066 -64.44 0.62 -24.80
C VAL A 1066 -64.05 1.11 -23.40
N PRO A 1067 -65.01 1.28 -22.47
CA PRO A 1067 -64.69 1.56 -21.07
C PRO A 1067 -64.19 0.28 -20.39
N GLU A 1068 -63.00 0.35 -19.79
CA GLU A 1068 -62.37 -0.74 -19.08
C GLU A 1068 -62.13 -0.36 -17.62
N GLU A 1069 -62.43 -1.27 -16.70
CA GLU A 1069 -62.08 -1.11 -15.30
C GLU A 1069 -60.61 -1.53 -15.11
N ARG A 1070 -59.75 -0.61 -14.65
CA ARG A 1070 -58.33 -0.86 -14.43
C ARG A 1070 -57.92 -0.52 -13.00
N ALA A 1071 -57.02 -1.34 -12.44
CA ALA A 1071 -56.48 -1.12 -11.11
C ALA A 1071 -55.70 0.19 -11.04
N VAL A 1072 -55.89 0.94 -9.95
CA VAL A 1072 -55.19 2.20 -9.67
C VAL A 1072 -54.49 2.12 -8.32
N VAL A 1073 -53.24 2.56 -8.29
CA VAL A 1073 -52.47 2.75 -7.08
C VAL A 1073 -52.36 4.24 -6.82
N TRP A 1074 -53.07 4.74 -5.81
CA TRP A 1074 -53.09 6.15 -5.46
C TRP A 1074 -51.84 6.58 -4.70
N ASP A 1075 -51.39 7.80 -4.96
CA ASP A 1075 -50.34 8.46 -4.19
C ASP A 1075 -50.78 8.63 -2.73
N GLU A 1076 -49.82 8.62 -1.80
CA GLU A 1076 -50.09 8.76 -0.37
C GLU A 1076 -50.75 10.12 -0.07
N ILE A 1077 -51.80 10.10 0.76
CA ILE A 1077 -52.58 11.29 1.10
C ILE A 1077 -52.07 11.86 2.42
N ASP A 1078 -51.51 13.07 2.39
CA ASP A 1078 -51.08 13.78 3.60
C ASP A 1078 -52.27 13.97 4.57
N PRO A 1079 -52.16 13.51 5.83
CA PRO A 1079 -53.16 13.76 6.87
C PRO A 1079 -53.57 15.22 7.07
N GLN A 1080 -52.72 16.19 6.73
CA GLN A 1080 -53.06 17.61 6.78
C GLN A 1080 -54.08 18.01 5.69
N SER A 1081 -54.07 17.35 4.52
CA SER A 1081 -54.95 17.70 3.41
C SER A 1081 -56.44 17.45 3.73
N TYR A 1082 -56.75 16.59 4.69
CA TYR A 1082 -58.12 16.33 5.18
C TYR A 1082 -58.35 16.74 6.64
N ALA A 1083 -57.49 17.57 7.24
CA ALA A 1083 -57.65 18.04 8.61
C ALA A 1083 -58.71 19.15 8.76
N SER A 1084 -59.14 19.77 7.65
CA SER A 1084 -60.11 20.87 7.64
C SER A 1084 -60.95 20.85 6.36
N PRO A 1085 -62.16 21.44 6.35
CA PRO A 1085 -63.01 21.46 5.16
C PRO A 1085 -62.32 22.15 3.95
N GLY A 1086 -62.43 21.54 2.77
CA GLY A 1086 -61.74 21.98 1.56
C GLY A 1086 -61.80 20.95 0.43
N VAL A 1087 -61.17 21.26 -0.70
CA VAL A 1087 -61.04 20.36 -1.86
C VAL A 1087 -59.57 20.22 -2.23
N PHE A 1088 -59.11 18.99 -2.46
CA PHE A 1088 -57.76 18.71 -2.97
C PHE A 1088 -57.79 17.56 -3.97
N THR A 1089 -56.70 17.36 -4.71
CA THR A 1089 -56.58 16.27 -5.68
C THR A 1089 -55.53 15.26 -5.24
N VAL A 1090 -55.78 14.00 -5.54
CA VAL A 1090 -54.84 12.89 -5.39
C VAL A 1090 -54.61 12.27 -6.75
N GLN A 1091 -53.36 12.00 -7.09
CA GLN A 1091 -53.01 11.34 -8.35
C GLN A 1091 -52.86 9.83 -8.10
N GLY A 1092 -53.14 9.01 -9.12
CA GLY A 1092 -53.00 7.57 -9.05
C GLY A 1092 -52.38 6.97 -10.31
N LYS A 1093 -51.46 6.02 -10.13
CA LYS A 1093 -50.84 5.28 -11.22
C LYS A 1093 -51.75 4.13 -11.64
N ILE A 1094 -52.06 4.04 -12.92
CA ILE A 1094 -52.82 2.92 -13.51
C ILE A 1094 -51.82 2.01 -14.23
N GLU A 1095 -51.93 0.70 -14.03
CA GLU A 1095 -51.07 -0.26 -14.73
C GLU A 1095 -51.28 -0.16 -16.25
N GLY A 1096 -50.18 0.00 -16.98
CA GLY A 1096 -50.21 0.13 -18.43
C GLY A 1096 -50.81 1.44 -18.96
N CYS A 1097 -50.92 2.50 -18.15
CA CYS A 1097 -51.24 3.85 -18.62
C CYS A 1097 -50.17 4.83 -18.11
N VAL A 1098 -49.71 5.74 -18.99
CA VAL A 1098 -48.81 6.83 -18.57
C VAL A 1098 -49.60 8.01 -18.00
N GLU A 1099 -50.83 8.27 -18.49
CA GLU A 1099 -51.70 9.25 -17.83
C GLU A 1099 -52.11 8.75 -16.44
N LYS A 1100 -52.04 9.64 -15.44
CA LYS A 1100 -52.44 9.35 -14.07
C LYS A 1100 -53.95 9.54 -13.89
N ALA A 1101 -54.56 8.69 -13.08
CA ALA A 1101 -55.90 8.93 -12.56
C ALA A 1101 -55.88 10.15 -11.63
N THR A 1102 -56.94 10.96 -11.64
CA THR A 1102 -57.11 12.06 -10.70
C THR A 1102 -58.36 11.84 -9.87
N ALA A 1103 -58.21 11.81 -8.55
CA ALA A 1103 -59.30 11.85 -7.60
C ALA A 1103 -59.43 13.26 -7.01
N GLN A 1104 -60.59 13.88 -7.15
CA GLN A 1104 -60.96 15.09 -6.43
C GLN A 1104 -61.61 14.71 -5.09
N VAL A 1105 -60.94 15.04 -3.99
CA VAL A 1105 -61.41 14.78 -2.63
C VAL A 1105 -62.03 16.04 -2.05
N THR A 1106 -63.28 15.95 -1.61
CA THR A 1106 -63.99 17.01 -0.90
C THR A 1106 -64.12 16.68 0.59
N VAL A 1107 -63.62 17.55 1.45
CA VAL A 1107 -63.71 17.44 2.91
C VAL A 1107 -64.88 18.32 3.38
N ALA A 1108 -66.00 17.70 3.72
CA ALA A 1108 -67.24 18.39 4.10
C ALA A 1108 -67.25 18.79 5.59
N SER A 1109 -67.87 19.95 5.90
CA SER A 1109 -67.91 20.47 7.28
C SER A 1109 -68.78 19.66 8.26
N ALA A 1110 -69.75 18.88 7.76
CA ALA A 1110 -70.53 17.87 8.47
C ALA A 1110 -71.27 17.00 7.43
N LEU A 1111 -71.51 15.71 7.74
CA LEU A 1111 -72.42 14.85 6.98
C LEU A 1111 -73.86 15.16 7.42
N GLU A 1112 -74.67 15.81 6.58
CA GLU A 1112 -76.09 16.04 6.88
C GLU A 1112 -76.87 14.71 6.92
N ASN A 1113 -77.65 14.50 7.98
CA ASN A 1113 -78.63 13.42 8.17
C ASN A 1113 -78.10 11.98 8.25
N ALA A 1114 -77.06 11.73 9.05
CA ALA A 1114 -76.62 10.37 9.34
C ALA A 1114 -77.61 9.62 10.26
N VAL A 1115 -78.16 8.49 9.78
CA VAL A 1115 -78.88 7.50 10.59
C VAL A 1115 -77.86 6.53 11.18
N VAL A 1116 -77.83 6.37 12.50
CA VAL A 1116 -76.86 5.50 13.18
C VAL A 1116 -77.59 4.32 13.83
N LEU A 1117 -77.28 3.09 13.41
CA LEU A 1117 -77.77 1.86 14.04
C LEU A 1117 -76.79 1.44 15.16
N LYS A 1118 -77.25 1.34 16.40
CA LYS A 1118 -76.46 0.93 17.56
C LYS A 1118 -77.05 -0.34 18.17
N GLY A 1119 -76.26 -1.41 18.28
CA GLY A 1119 -76.71 -2.67 18.89
C GLY A 1119 -75.63 -3.74 18.89
N ALA A 1120 -76.03 -5.00 19.08
CA ALA A 1120 -75.11 -6.13 19.22
C ALA A 1120 -74.20 -6.28 17.99
N ALA A 1121 -72.89 -6.50 18.23
CA ALA A 1121 -71.89 -6.66 17.18
C ALA A 1121 -72.10 -7.90 16.28
N GLU A 1122 -72.90 -8.88 16.75
CA GLU A 1122 -73.36 -10.04 15.97
C GLU A 1122 -74.88 -10.16 16.06
N ILE A 1123 -75.53 -10.32 14.90
CA ILE A 1123 -76.99 -10.36 14.78
C ILE A 1123 -77.47 -11.82 14.87
N GLN A 1124 -78.26 -12.14 15.90
CA GLN A 1124 -78.91 -13.44 16.09
C GLN A 1124 -80.42 -13.26 16.24
N PRO A 1125 -81.25 -14.31 16.02
CA PRO A 1125 -82.69 -14.22 16.22
C PRO A 1125 -83.03 -13.79 17.65
N GLY A 1126 -83.63 -12.60 17.80
CA GLY A 1126 -83.96 -11.99 19.09
C GLY A 1126 -83.04 -10.85 19.54
N SER A 1127 -82.02 -10.48 18.77
CA SER A 1127 -81.18 -9.30 19.05
C SER A 1127 -81.97 -7.99 18.95
N GLU A 1128 -81.74 -7.09 19.91
CA GLU A 1128 -82.32 -5.74 19.92
C GLU A 1128 -81.33 -4.70 19.39
N PHE A 1129 -81.83 -3.73 18.63
CA PHE A 1129 -81.06 -2.61 18.08
C PHE A 1129 -81.76 -1.29 18.35
N ILE A 1130 -80.97 -0.23 18.52
CA ILE A 1130 -81.44 1.14 18.63
C ILE A 1130 -81.10 1.85 17.32
N VAL A 1131 -82.10 2.43 16.67
CA VAL A 1131 -81.89 3.33 15.53
C VAL A 1131 -81.93 4.76 16.05
N GLU A 1132 -80.79 5.44 16.05
CA GLU A 1132 -80.71 6.86 16.36
C GLU A 1132 -80.73 7.67 15.07
N VAL A 1133 -81.70 8.58 14.97
CA VAL A 1133 -81.77 9.57 13.90
C VAL A 1133 -81.61 10.93 14.56
N ASN A 1134 -80.48 11.59 14.31
CA ASN A 1134 -80.27 12.94 14.82
C ASN A 1134 -81.04 13.93 13.96
N MET A 1135 -82.07 14.55 14.53
CA MET A 1135 -82.86 15.60 13.89
C MET A 1135 -82.73 16.90 14.68
N GLU A 1136 -82.30 17.98 14.02
CA GLU A 1136 -82.27 19.33 14.61
C GLU A 1136 -83.41 20.20 14.02
N ASN A 1137 -83.90 21.17 14.80
CA ASN A 1137 -84.95 22.13 14.41
C ASN A 1137 -86.34 21.54 14.11
N VAL A 1138 -86.80 20.54 14.88
CA VAL A 1138 -88.14 19.97 14.74
C VAL A 1138 -89.15 20.72 15.62
N ASP A 1139 -90.08 21.45 15.01
CA ASP A 1139 -91.09 22.29 15.70
C ASP A 1139 -92.51 21.66 15.70
N GLY A 1140 -92.59 20.32 15.69
CA GLY A 1140 -93.86 19.56 15.66
C GLY A 1140 -93.71 18.07 16.00
N ASP A 1141 -94.84 17.36 16.10
CA ASP A 1141 -94.85 15.92 16.42
C ASP A 1141 -94.23 15.09 15.28
N ILE A 1142 -93.35 14.15 15.64
CA ILE A 1142 -92.68 13.23 14.71
C ILE A 1142 -93.47 11.93 14.62
N TYR A 1143 -93.76 11.49 13.38
CA TYR A 1143 -94.40 10.20 13.10
C TYR A 1143 -93.52 9.40 12.13
N ALA A 1144 -93.35 8.10 12.40
CA ALA A 1144 -92.71 7.16 11.48
C ALA A 1144 -93.77 6.14 11.02
N GLU A 1145 -93.89 5.93 9.71
CA GLU A 1145 -94.90 5.02 9.15
C GLU A 1145 -94.34 3.60 8.96
N ASP A 1146 -93.17 3.47 8.32
CA ASP A 1146 -92.44 2.21 8.18
C ASP A 1146 -90.92 2.43 8.37
N ILE A 1147 -90.30 1.74 9.33
CA ILE A 1147 -88.84 1.68 9.46
C ILE A 1147 -88.39 0.33 8.89
N ILE A 1148 -87.79 0.36 7.70
CA ILE A 1148 -87.30 -0.82 7.00
C ILE A 1148 -85.80 -0.93 7.23
N ILE A 1149 -85.36 -2.00 7.89
CA ILE A 1149 -83.94 -2.32 8.09
C ILE A 1149 -83.62 -3.49 7.16
N THR A 1150 -82.81 -3.22 6.13
CA THR A 1150 -82.38 -4.22 5.16
C THR A 1150 -81.00 -4.73 5.56
N TYR A 1151 -80.88 -6.04 5.80
CA TYR A 1151 -79.61 -6.68 6.13
C TYR A 1151 -79.10 -7.46 4.93
N ASP A 1152 -77.94 -7.06 4.39
CA ASP A 1152 -77.21 -7.79 3.36
C ASP A 1152 -75.94 -8.40 3.96
N SER A 1153 -75.89 -9.72 4.03
CA SER A 1153 -74.77 -10.45 4.62
C SER A 1153 -73.50 -10.43 3.75
N GLN A 1154 -73.53 -9.87 2.54
CA GLN A 1154 -72.39 -9.89 1.61
C GLN A 1154 -71.52 -8.62 1.66
N LEU A 1155 -71.92 -7.57 2.38
CA LEU A 1155 -71.28 -6.24 2.33
C LEU A 1155 -70.33 -5.90 3.49
N PHE A 1156 -69.83 -6.90 4.24
CA PHE A 1156 -68.72 -6.69 5.19
C PHE A 1156 -67.56 -7.65 4.88
N THR A 1157 -66.47 -7.08 4.40
CA THR A 1157 -65.11 -7.59 4.60
C THR A 1157 -64.29 -6.51 5.29
N LEU A 1158 -63.38 -6.97 6.14
CA LEU A 1158 -62.62 -6.23 7.14
C LEU A 1158 -61.73 -5.13 6.54
#